data_AF-A0AAJ6TRY4-F1
#
_entry.id   AF-A0AAJ6TRY4-F1
#
_cell.length_a   1.000
_cell.length_b   1.000
_cell.length_c   1.000
_cell.angle_alpha   90.00
_cell.angle_beta   90.00
_cell.angle_gamma   90.00
#
_symmetry.space_group_name_H-M   'P 1'
#
loop_
_entity.id
_entity.type
_entity.pdbx_description
1 polymer ?
#
loop_
_entity_poly.entity_id
_entity_poly.type
_entity_poly.pdbx_seq_one_letter_code
_entity_poly.pdbx_strand_id
1 'polypeptide(L)'
;MATLLLNKLLDSAKAIEDGDLNLAETVFKEIKLLNDANTSTATRKLVRFYAEALIRRLYKLYPRNPTPLAPSTDSYYIRCWRFLPFVWFAEKSSHHSILDAVVGKKKVHVINFSNMEFNMMIRDLMRDLVRQVGSGLSFQVTNIRPKLSNNEEYLQEMDRVLAAEAKTLRLTDFKSDHVFANTAAGIVESTLNLKRTSEDEAIVVKWELELHKLILVPGALEKVLSKLKELRPEIMVIVEQEANHNSPDILDRLAQSFPYYSSVFDSIEKDTTEYDLENKISWEMDFRRQITNVVAREDIQHAERHETQAWWRDQLRRSGFHPVRQWFNHIRGFLFSDLTQYTIEGKNGCPFLRRYTVPLVITSAWKPELAQSDGGSDNKENVGSPESMLLGLEFNDLSIIQNECEEEGDPTIMREGNVWSSECLSMNEIAASAEIFDILEYVCHVYKLPLALTWISDGRDPAKNYEGKNVLRVEDTACYVNDLGATEFVEICAEFDIEEGQGVAGKALLSDIYFVPDVSELDPADYPFVYEAWEFGLHGAVAIKLRSTCRSSMDYILEFFLPSKMREISEKQLLVNKILSALQKSCRNSWIVCGMDLNVVDVVSEVTAAEMSDITLMPNSGNSPSASNADGSNPNNIMGWNMLSPVGDLVEIYETDEKETGESKAILGPASNADKEMVNLSINK
;
A
#
# COMPACT_ATOMS: atom_id res chain seq x y z
N MET A 1 6.53 19.60 17.44
CA MET A 1 6.08 18.30 18.01
C MET A 1 6.60 17.12 17.17
N ALA A 2 6.40 17.10 15.85
CA ALA A 2 6.93 16.03 14.98
C ALA A 2 8.45 15.77 15.12
N THR A 3 9.28 16.82 15.14
CA THR A 3 10.74 16.69 15.38
C THR A 3 11.09 16.07 16.73
N LEU A 4 10.30 16.34 17.77
CA LEU A 4 10.52 15.76 19.09
C LEU A 4 10.21 14.26 19.09
N LEU A 5 9.11 13.86 18.44
CA LEU A 5 8.72 12.45 18.29
C LEU A 5 9.75 11.68 17.43
N LEU A 6 10.28 12.29 16.37
CA LEU A 6 11.40 11.73 15.61
C LEU A 6 12.64 11.50 16.49
N ASN A 7 13.04 12.49 17.29
CA ASN A 7 14.18 12.32 18.19
C ASN A 7 13.95 11.17 19.18
N LYS A 8 12.74 11.02 19.71
CA LYS A 8 12.40 9.89 20.58
C LYS A 8 12.43 8.54 19.86
N LEU A 9 11.99 8.48 18.61
CA LEU A 9 12.14 7.27 17.78
C LEU A 9 13.62 6.94 17.49
N LEU A 10 14.47 7.95 17.31
CA LEU A 10 15.93 7.74 17.16
C LEU A 10 16.57 7.27 18.47
N ASP A 11 16.17 7.85 19.61
CA ASP A 11 16.63 7.44 20.94
C ASP A 11 16.24 5.99 21.23
N SER A 12 14.99 5.57 20.89
CA SER A 12 14.55 4.19 21.08
C SER A 12 15.23 3.22 20.14
N ALA A 13 15.42 3.59 18.86
CA ALA A 13 16.19 2.80 17.90
C ALA A 13 17.61 2.56 18.41
N LYS A 14 18.29 3.61 18.89
CA LYS A 14 19.62 3.49 19.47
C LYS A 14 19.64 2.59 20.71
N ALA A 15 18.68 2.75 21.62
CA ALA A 15 18.60 1.91 22.81
C ALA A 15 18.40 0.42 22.46
N ILE A 16 17.59 0.12 21.43
CA ILE A 16 17.42 -1.23 20.90
C ILE A 16 18.74 -1.77 20.34
N GLU A 17 19.46 -1.01 19.52
CA GLU A 17 20.74 -1.43 18.93
C GLU A 17 21.85 -1.62 19.99
N ASP A 18 21.85 -0.79 21.04
CA ASP A 18 22.77 -0.90 22.18
C ASP A 18 22.37 -2.05 23.15
N GLY A 19 21.20 -2.67 22.96
CA GLY A 19 20.66 -3.74 23.81
C GLY A 19 20.08 -3.27 25.14
N ASP A 20 19.89 -1.96 25.35
CA ASP A 20 19.31 -1.38 26.57
C ASP A 20 17.78 -1.35 26.48
N LEU A 21 17.16 -2.51 26.72
CA LEU A 21 15.70 -2.67 26.65
C LEU A 21 14.94 -1.86 27.71
N ASN A 22 15.57 -1.55 28.85
CA ASN A 22 14.96 -0.74 29.90
C ASN A 22 14.86 0.73 29.48
N LEU A 23 15.92 1.24 28.86
CA LEU A 23 15.89 2.57 28.24
C LEU A 23 14.88 2.60 27.10
N ALA A 24 14.89 1.61 26.21
CA ALA A 24 13.93 1.53 25.12
C ALA A 24 12.48 1.56 25.62
N GLU A 25 12.12 0.72 26.60
CA GLU A 25 10.79 0.68 27.24
C GLU A 25 10.39 2.05 27.82
N THR A 26 11.33 2.73 28.48
CA THR A 26 11.10 4.07 29.02
C THR A 26 10.81 5.08 27.91
N VAL A 27 11.58 5.05 26.83
CA VAL A 27 11.39 5.94 25.68
C VAL A 27 10.07 5.63 24.96
N PHE A 28 9.66 4.36 24.82
CA PHE A 28 8.36 4.00 24.22
C PHE A 28 7.18 4.52 25.05
N LYS A 29 7.26 4.50 26.39
CA LYS A 29 6.24 5.14 27.25
C LYS A 29 6.16 6.64 27.03
N GLU A 30 7.30 7.32 26.87
CA GLU A 30 7.33 8.74 26.53
C GLU A 30 6.76 9.02 25.13
N ILE A 31 7.08 8.17 24.14
CA ILE A 31 6.52 8.26 22.78
C ILE A 31 5.00 8.16 22.85
N LYS A 32 4.44 7.18 23.58
CA LYS A 32 3.00 6.98 23.74
C LYS A 32 2.34 8.26 24.27
N LEU A 33 2.83 8.79 25.39
CA LEU A 33 2.30 10.03 26.00
C LEU A 33 2.39 11.25 25.08
N LEU A 34 3.53 11.45 24.42
CA LEU A 34 3.73 12.58 23.50
C LEU A 34 2.87 12.46 22.24
N ASN A 35 2.65 11.23 21.77
CA ASN A 35 1.86 10.97 20.58
C ASN A 35 0.36 11.14 20.85
N ASP A 36 -0.12 10.67 22.00
CA ASP A 36 -1.52 10.86 22.45
C ASP A 36 -1.87 12.35 22.61
N ALA A 37 -0.91 13.16 23.06
CA ALA A 37 -1.07 14.61 23.16
C ALA A 37 -0.99 15.37 21.82
N ASN A 38 -0.66 14.69 20.71
CA ASN A 38 -0.47 15.33 19.41
C ASN A 38 -1.79 15.53 18.68
N THR A 39 -2.07 16.75 18.23
CA THR A 39 -3.31 17.08 17.52
C THR A 39 -3.35 16.60 16.07
N SER A 40 -2.19 16.34 15.45
CA SER A 40 -2.10 15.88 14.06
C SER A 40 -2.34 14.37 13.96
N THR A 41 -3.48 13.96 13.40
CA THR A 41 -3.80 12.55 13.11
C THR A 41 -2.75 11.90 12.23
N ALA A 42 -2.33 12.57 11.15
CA ALA A 42 -1.25 12.11 10.28
C ALA A 42 0.05 11.79 11.05
N THR A 43 0.46 12.69 11.95
CA THR A 43 1.66 12.47 12.76
C THR A 43 1.47 11.32 13.75
N ARG A 44 0.28 11.20 14.36
CA ARG A 44 -0.03 10.12 15.29
C ARG A 44 0.09 8.74 14.65
N LYS A 45 -0.52 8.57 13.47
CA LYS A 45 -0.46 7.33 12.69
C LYS A 45 0.98 7.01 12.26
N LEU A 46 1.69 8.00 11.71
CA LEU A 46 3.08 7.83 11.28
C LEU A 46 3.98 7.36 12.41
N VAL A 47 3.91 8.00 13.58
CA VAL A 47 4.72 7.63 14.74
C VAL A 47 4.40 6.23 15.24
N ARG A 48 3.12 5.82 15.24
CA ARG A 48 2.73 4.45 15.56
C ARG A 48 3.35 3.43 14.59
N PHE A 49 3.36 3.70 13.29
CA PHE A 49 3.97 2.80 12.30
C PHE A 49 5.49 2.71 12.43
N TYR A 50 6.19 3.80 12.75
CA TYR A 50 7.63 3.74 13.05
C TYR A 50 7.92 3.01 14.35
N ALA A 51 7.12 3.24 15.40
CA ALA A 51 7.22 2.53 16.66
C ALA A 51 7.02 1.02 16.45
N GLU A 52 5.97 0.62 15.73
CA GLU A 52 5.72 -0.76 15.32
C GLU A 52 6.90 -1.35 14.57
N ALA A 53 7.46 -0.64 13.58
CA ALA A 53 8.56 -1.15 12.78
C ALA A 53 9.84 -1.39 13.61
N LEU A 54 10.12 -0.55 14.61
CA LEU A 54 11.21 -0.79 15.57
C LEU A 54 10.95 -2.02 16.46
N ILE A 55 9.71 -2.25 16.87
CA ILE A 55 9.35 -3.44 17.64
C ILE A 55 9.41 -4.72 16.80
N ARG A 56 8.95 -4.64 15.55
CA ARG A 56 9.12 -5.73 14.57
C ARG A 56 10.60 -6.05 14.34
N ARG A 57 11.48 -5.03 14.35
CA ARG A 57 12.94 -5.21 14.31
C ARG A 57 13.44 -5.98 15.53
N LEU A 58 13.14 -5.47 16.72
CA LEU A 58 13.59 -6.01 18.01
C LEU A 58 13.19 -7.49 18.16
N TYR A 59 11.92 -7.80 17.89
CA TYR A 59 11.38 -9.15 18.02
C TYR A 59 11.40 -9.94 16.71
N LYS A 60 12.02 -9.45 15.64
CA LYS A 60 12.08 -10.15 14.34
C LYS A 60 10.69 -10.63 13.86
N LEU A 61 9.67 -9.80 14.04
CA LEU A 61 8.29 -10.08 13.65
C LEU A 61 8.08 -9.68 12.20
N TYR A 62 8.14 -10.66 11.31
CA TYR A 62 7.98 -10.42 9.88
C TYR A 62 6.61 -10.87 9.40
N PRO A 63 5.88 -10.01 8.70
CA PRO A 63 4.59 -10.38 8.15
C PRO A 63 4.75 -11.47 7.10
N ARG A 64 3.73 -12.32 6.99
CA ARG A 64 3.69 -13.39 6.00
C ARG A 64 3.77 -12.87 4.57
N ASN A 65 3.04 -11.79 4.30
CA ASN A 65 3.01 -11.16 2.99
C ASN A 65 3.95 -9.94 2.99
N PRO A 66 4.92 -9.87 2.06
CA PRO A 66 5.83 -8.73 1.96
C PRO A 66 5.15 -7.48 1.39
N THR A 67 4.05 -7.66 0.65
CA THR A 67 3.19 -6.61 0.07
C THR A 67 1.78 -6.77 0.65
N PRO A 68 1.02 -5.69 0.90
CA PRO A 68 -0.37 -5.81 1.33
C PRO A 68 -1.20 -6.61 0.32
N LEU A 69 -2.15 -7.40 0.82
CA LEU A 69 -3.08 -8.14 -0.01
C LEU A 69 -4.13 -7.20 -0.63
N ALA A 70 -4.62 -7.55 -1.83
CA ALA A 70 -5.68 -6.78 -2.48
C ALA A 70 -7.01 -6.98 -1.71
N PRO A 71 -7.72 -5.89 -1.34
CA PRO A 71 -9.05 -5.98 -0.75
C PRO A 71 -10.04 -6.75 -1.63
N SER A 72 -11.05 -7.38 -1.03
CA SER A 72 -12.04 -8.20 -1.76
C SER A 72 -13.24 -7.41 -2.30
N THR A 73 -13.13 -6.08 -2.42
CA THR A 73 -14.25 -5.18 -2.79
C THR A 73 -14.69 -5.33 -4.25
N ASP A 74 -15.98 -5.12 -4.53
CA ASP A 74 -16.54 -5.14 -5.89
C ASP A 74 -15.95 -4.00 -6.76
N SER A 75 -15.15 -4.36 -7.78
CA SER A 75 -14.80 -3.74 -9.08
C SER A 75 -14.69 -2.21 -9.24
N TYR A 76 -15.60 -1.39 -8.69
CA TYR A 76 -15.60 0.06 -8.90
C TYR A 76 -14.51 0.77 -8.06
N TYR A 77 -14.30 0.32 -6.82
CA TYR A 77 -13.41 0.95 -5.84
C TYR A 77 -11.95 0.52 -5.94
N ILE A 78 -11.69 -0.61 -6.63
CA ILE A 78 -10.33 -1.11 -6.91
C ILE A 78 -9.49 -0.11 -7.75
N ARG A 79 -10.13 0.86 -8.41
CA ARG A 79 -9.46 1.78 -9.35
C ARG A 79 -8.37 2.64 -8.73
N CYS A 80 -8.38 2.90 -7.43
CA CYS A 80 -7.42 3.79 -6.76
C CYS A 80 -6.90 3.25 -5.41
N TRP A 81 -6.74 1.93 -5.24
CA TRP A 81 -6.21 1.37 -3.98
C TRP A 81 -4.74 1.77 -3.68
N ARG A 82 -4.04 2.34 -4.67
CA ARG A 82 -2.68 2.89 -4.57
C ARG A 82 -2.71 4.41 -4.47
N PHE A 83 -1.74 5.00 -3.77
CA PHE A 83 -1.71 6.43 -3.47
C PHE A 83 -1.84 7.29 -4.73
N LEU A 84 -3.00 7.92 -4.89
CA LEU A 84 -3.46 8.54 -6.13
C LEU A 84 -2.46 9.55 -6.72
N PRO A 85 -1.80 10.42 -5.93
CA PRO A 85 -0.79 11.33 -6.46
C PRO A 85 0.37 10.63 -7.18
N PHE A 86 0.80 9.46 -6.70
CA PHE A 86 1.89 8.69 -7.32
C PHE A 86 1.42 8.07 -8.63
N VAL A 87 0.25 7.41 -8.61
CA VAL A 87 -0.37 6.79 -9.78
C VAL A 87 -0.57 7.81 -10.90
N TRP A 88 -1.20 8.95 -10.57
CA TRP A 88 -1.47 9.98 -11.56
C TRP A 88 -0.18 10.53 -12.18
N PHE A 89 0.82 10.81 -11.34
CA PHE A 89 2.10 11.34 -11.81
C PHE A 89 2.80 10.34 -12.72
N ALA A 90 2.87 9.08 -12.32
CA ALA A 90 3.49 8.01 -13.09
C ALA A 90 2.87 7.88 -14.49
N GLU A 91 1.54 7.89 -14.56
CA GLU A 91 0.78 7.73 -15.79
C GLU A 91 0.95 8.93 -16.73
N LYS A 92 0.79 10.16 -16.22
CA LYS A 92 0.87 11.37 -17.05
C LYS A 92 2.29 11.71 -17.50
N SER A 93 3.27 11.44 -16.64
CA SER A 93 4.67 11.74 -16.95
C SER A 93 5.30 10.70 -17.90
N SER A 94 4.79 9.47 -17.93
CA SER A 94 5.26 8.42 -18.84
C SER A 94 4.67 8.52 -20.24
N HIS A 95 3.39 8.92 -20.36
CA HIS A 95 2.60 8.84 -21.60
C HIS A 95 3.28 9.45 -22.83
N HIS A 96 3.67 10.72 -22.75
CA HIS A 96 4.21 11.46 -23.90
C HIS A 96 5.53 10.86 -24.40
N SER A 97 6.41 10.48 -23.49
CA SER A 97 7.72 9.92 -23.85
C SER A 97 7.56 8.56 -24.53
N ILE A 98 6.60 7.76 -24.09
CA ILE A 98 6.27 6.49 -24.72
C ILE A 98 5.67 6.73 -26.11
N LEU A 99 4.66 7.58 -26.21
CA LEU A 99 3.99 7.90 -27.47
C LEU A 99 4.98 8.39 -28.54
N ASP A 100 5.88 9.31 -28.17
CA ASP A 100 6.91 9.83 -29.06
C ASP A 100 7.88 8.73 -29.55
N ALA A 101 8.20 7.75 -28.70
CA ALA A 101 9.11 6.66 -29.04
C ALA A 101 8.49 5.62 -29.98
N VAL A 102 7.17 5.43 -29.93
CA VAL A 102 6.46 4.44 -30.75
C VAL A 102 5.54 5.04 -31.81
N VAL A 103 5.67 6.34 -32.06
CA VAL A 103 4.92 7.07 -33.09
C VAL A 103 4.99 6.36 -34.44
N GLY A 104 3.84 6.16 -35.08
CA GLY A 104 3.73 5.50 -36.38
C GLY A 104 4.01 3.99 -36.41
N LYS A 105 4.31 3.34 -35.28
CA LYS A 105 4.51 1.88 -35.21
C LYS A 105 3.18 1.14 -35.26
N LYS A 106 3.12 0.06 -36.03
CA LYS A 106 1.90 -0.76 -36.20
C LYS A 106 1.82 -1.97 -35.28
N LYS A 107 2.94 -2.36 -34.67
CA LYS A 107 3.02 -3.46 -33.71
C LYS A 107 3.75 -2.96 -32.48
N VAL A 108 3.03 -2.84 -31.37
CA VAL A 108 3.54 -2.29 -30.10
C VAL A 108 3.35 -3.31 -29.00
N HIS A 109 4.43 -3.60 -28.27
CA HIS A 109 4.43 -4.46 -27.08
C HIS A 109 4.89 -3.66 -25.87
N VAL A 110 3.99 -3.48 -24.90
CA VAL A 110 4.30 -2.86 -23.61
C VAL A 110 4.59 -3.95 -22.58
N ILE A 111 5.81 -3.95 -22.06
CA ILE A 111 6.25 -4.80 -20.94
C ILE A 111 6.19 -3.92 -19.68
N ASN A 112 5.22 -4.21 -18.82
CA ASN A 112 4.86 -3.37 -17.68
C ASN A 112 5.20 -4.08 -16.36
N PHE A 113 6.18 -3.55 -15.63
CA PHE A 113 6.54 -3.98 -14.26
C PHE A 113 5.85 -3.03 -13.28
N SER A 114 4.69 -3.45 -12.77
CA SER A 114 3.87 -2.62 -11.88
C SER A 114 2.93 -3.49 -11.06
N ASN A 115 2.81 -3.18 -9.78
CA ASN A 115 1.72 -3.66 -8.93
C ASN A 115 0.51 -2.72 -8.92
N MET A 116 0.52 -1.67 -9.76
CA MET A 116 -0.59 -0.75 -9.91
C MET A 116 -1.54 -1.20 -11.01
N GLU A 117 -2.83 -0.91 -10.82
CA GLU A 117 -3.91 -1.40 -11.69
C GLU A 117 -4.46 -0.32 -12.63
N PHE A 118 -3.88 0.89 -12.60
CA PHE A 118 -4.39 2.02 -13.35
C PHE A 118 -3.89 2.02 -14.80
N ASN A 119 -4.69 1.45 -15.72
CA ASN A 119 -4.33 1.32 -17.14
C ASN A 119 -4.68 2.53 -18.01
N MET A 120 -4.74 3.74 -17.44
CA MET A 120 -5.16 4.92 -18.19
C MET A 120 -4.19 5.23 -19.34
N MET A 121 -2.89 5.22 -19.07
CA MET A 121 -1.83 5.46 -20.06
C MET A 121 -1.88 4.42 -21.18
N ILE A 122 -2.08 3.14 -20.88
CA ILE A 122 -2.19 2.10 -21.91
C ILE A 122 -3.39 2.38 -22.84
N ARG A 123 -4.54 2.76 -22.29
CA ARG A 123 -5.73 3.10 -23.08
C ARG A 123 -5.52 4.34 -23.93
N ASP A 124 -4.96 5.40 -23.34
CA ASP A 124 -4.68 6.63 -24.04
C ASP A 124 -3.65 6.40 -25.16
N LEU A 125 -2.63 5.56 -24.90
CA LEU A 125 -1.63 5.17 -25.89
C LEU A 125 -2.26 4.42 -27.07
N MET A 126 -3.16 3.47 -26.82
CA MET A 126 -3.91 2.80 -27.88
C MET A 126 -4.72 3.79 -28.74
N ARG A 127 -5.42 4.75 -28.11
CA ARG A 127 -6.20 5.77 -28.82
C ARG A 127 -5.32 6.65 -29.70
N ASP A 128 -4.21 7.13 -29.15
CA ASP A 128 -3.30 8.03 -29.83
C ASP A 128 -2.61 7.33 -31.00
N LEU A 129 -2.21 6.07 -30.83
CA LEU A 129 -1.63 5.27 -31.92
C LEU A 129 -2.64 4.97 -33.02
N VAL A 130 -3.88 4.61 -32.67
CA VAL A 130 -4.94 4.35 -33.67
C VAL A 130 -5.24 5.58 -34.51
N ARG A 131 -5.17 6.79 -33.92
CA ARG A 131 -5.30 8.05 -34.69
C ARG A 131 -4.20 8.21 -35.74
N GLN A 132 -3.02 7.64 -35.50
CA GLN A 132 -1.86 7.75 -36.39
C GLN A 132 -1.81 6.64 -37.45
N VAL A 133 -2.00 5.38 -37.05
CA VAL A 133 -1.81 4.20 -37.94
C VAL A 133 -3.11 3.51 -38.35
N GLY A 134 -4.25 3.98 -37.85
CA GLY A 134 -5.57 3.39 -38.09
C GLY A 134 -5.81 2.10 -37.31
N SER A 135 -6.85 1.35 -37.70
CA SER A 135 -7.25 0.08 -37.07
C SER A 135 -6.26 -1.07 -37.32
N GLY A 136 -5.25 -0.86 -38.15
CA GLY A 136 -4.18 -1.83 -38.46
C GLY A 136 -3.17 -2.05 -37.32
N LEU A 137 -3.41 -1.47 -36.14
CA LEU A 137 -2.56 -1.61 -34.96
C LEU A 137 -2.73 -3.01 -34.32
N SER A 138 -1.59 -3.66 -34.07
CA SER A 138 -1.44 -4.81 -33.17
C SER A 138 -0.83 -4.32 -31.86
N PHE A 139 -1.45 -4.66 -30.74
CA PHE A 139 -1.07 -4.14 -29.43
C PHE A 139 -1.02 -5.26 -28.39
N GLN A 140 0.15 -5.45 -27.77
CA GLN A 140 0.35 -6.44 -26.71
C GLN A 140 0.74 -5.75 -25.41
N VAL A 141 0.22 -6.25 -24.29
CA VAL A 141 0.64 -5.88 -22.94
C VAL A 141 1.07 -7.15 -22.20
N THR A 142 2.26 -7.12 -21.61
CA THR A 142 2.72 -8.15 -20.67
C THR A 142 2.94 -7.49 -19.32
N ASN A 143 2.09 -7.80 -18.35
CA ASN A 143 2.17 -7.28 -16.99
C ASN A 143 2.95 -8.24 -16.10
N ILE A 144 4.11 -7.81 -15.60
CA ILE A 144 4.91 -8.55 -14.61
C ILE A 144 4.63 -7.92 -13.25
N ARG A 145 4.07 -8.70 -12.32
CA ARG A 145 3.50 -8.18 -11.06
C ARG A 145 3.42 -9.23 -9.95
N PRO A 146 3.38 -8.84 -8.67
CA PRO A 146 3.05 -9.77 -7.59
C PRO A 146 1.60 -10.25 -7.70
N LYS A 147 1.32 -11.46 -7.19
CA LYS A 147 -0.02 -11.99 -6.97
C LYS A 147 -0.54 -11.47 -5.62
N LEU A 148 -1.48 -10.55 -5.66
CA LEU A 148 -2.00 -9.87 -4.47
C LEU A 148 -3.24 -10.54 -3.85
N SER A 149 -3.81 -11.53 -4.56
CA SER A 149 -4.95 -12.30 -4.09
C SER A 149 -5.03 -13.65 -4.81
N ASN A 150 -5.62 -14.64 -4.14
CA ASN A 150 -6.04 -15.89 -4.78
C ASN A 150 -7.29 -15.71 -5.64
N ASN A 151 -8.05 -14.65 -5.41
CA ASN A 151 -9.18 -14.26 -6.24
C ASN A 151 -8.67 -13.38 -7.38
N GLU A 152 -8.81 -13.83 -8.63
CA GLU A 152 -8.34 -13.10 -9.81
C GLU A 152 -9.37 -12.08 -10.34
N GLU A 153 -10.48 -11.84 -9.65
CA GLU A 153 -11.52 -10.87 -10.03
C GLU A 153 -10.95 -9.45 -10.29
N TYR A 154 -9.97 -9.00 -9.50
CA TYR A 154 -9.31 -7.70 -9.69
C TYR A 154 -8.57 -7.64 -11.05
N LEU A 155 -7.96 -8.74 -11.49
CA LEU A 155 -7.30 -8.84 -12.80
C LEU A 155 -8.31 -8.94 -13.94
N GLN A 156 -9.42 -9.64 -13.73
CA GLN A 156 -10.46 -9.82 -14.75
C GLN A 156 -11.11 -8.51 -15.14
N GLU A 157 -11.39 -7.63 -14.18
CA GLU A 157 -11.93 -6.29 -14.49
C GLU A 157 -10.90 -5.46 -15.26
N MET A 158 -9.63 -5.55 -14.86
CA MET A 158 -8.53 -4.87 -15.54
C MET A 158 -8.42 -5.28 -17.02
N ASP A 159 -8.42 -6.58 -17.30
CA ASP A 159 -8.36 -7.12 -18.66
C ASP A 159 -9.63 -6.81 -19.46
N ARG A 160 -10.80 -6.85 -18.80
CA ARG A 160 -12.07 -6.49 -19.42
C ARG A 160 -12.06 -5.05 -19.92
N VAL A 161 -11.55 -4.11 -19.12
CA VAL A 161 -11.46 -2.68 -19.49
C VAL A 161 -10.54 -2.48 -20.69
N LEU A 162 -9.37 -3.11 -20.72
CA LEU A 162 -8.44 -3.02 -21.84
C LEU A 162 -9.00 -3.67 -23.12
N ALA A 163 -9.60 -4.86 -22.99
CA ALA A 163 -10.20 -5.57 -24.12
C ALA A 163 -11.39 -4.80 -24.72
N ALA A 164 -12.21 -4.16 -23.88
CA ALA A 164 -13.31 -3.31 -24.33
C ALA A 164 -12.80 -2.08 -25.11
N GLU A 165 -11.72 -1.46 -24.65
CA GLU A 165 -11.08 -0.35 -25.37
C GLU A 165 -10.52 -0.81 -26.73
N ALA A 166 -9.76 -1.90 -26.75
CA ALA A 166 -9.21 -2.47 -27.98
C ALA A 166 -10.31 -2.83 -29.00
N LYS A 167 -11.42 -3.40 -28.55
CA LYS A 167 -12.59 -3.69 -29.39
C LYS A 167 -13.23 -2.42 -29.94
N THR A 168 -13.34 -1.37 -29.12
CA THR A 168 -13.91 -0.07 -29.52
C THR A 168 -13.05 0.59 -30.59
N LEU A 169 -11.73 0.49 -30.45
CA LEU A 169 -10.74 0.99 -31.41
C LEU A 169 -10.56 0.09 -32.64
N ARG A 170 -11.19 -1.09 -32.65
CA ARG A 170 -11.12 -2.09 -33.74
C ARG A 170 -9.69 -2.51 -34.07
N LEU A 171 -8.88 -2.75 -33.03
CA LEU A 171 -7.51 -3.23 -33.22
C LEU A 171 -7.50 -4.54 -34.01
N THR A 172 -6.48 -4.74 -34.84
CA THR A 172 -6.34 -5.95 -35.66
C THR A 172 -5.97 -7.15 -34.79
N ASP A 173 -5.18 -6.90 -33.75
CA ASP A 173 -4.75 -7.89 -32.77
C ASP A 173 -4.53 -7.21 -31.42
N PHE A 174 -5.02 -7.84 -30.35
CA PHE A 174 -4.85 -7.35 -28.98
C PHE A 174 -4.62 -8.52 -28.03
N LYS A 175 -3.56 -8.42 -27.22
CA LYS A 175 -3.22 -9.41 -26.21
C LYS A 175 -2.85 -8.75 -24.88
N SER A 176 -3.38 -9.27 -23.77
CA SER A 176 -3.00 -8.90 -22.40
C SER A 176 -2.60 -10.18 -21.68
N ASP A 177 -1.36 -10.25 -21.20
CA ASP A 177 -0.85 -11.35 -20.41
C ASP A 177 -0.45 -10.87 -19.00
N HIS A 178 -0.58 -11.75 -18.01
CA HIS A 178 -0.07 -11.54 -16.66
C HIS A 178 0.99 -12.59 -16.33
N VAL A 179 2.10 -12.13 -15.78
CA VAL A 179 3.19 -12.98 -15.29
C VAL A 179 3.38 -12.64 -13.82
N PHE A 180 3.14 -13.63 -12.95
CA PHE A 180 3.25 -13.43 -11.50
C PHE A 180 4.69 -13.54 -11.03
N ALA A 181 5.16 -12.51 -10.34
CA ALA A 181 6.49 -12.37 -9.76
C ALA A 181 6.38 -11.77 -8.36
N ASN A 182 6.27 -12.64 -7.34
CA ASN A 182 6.12 -12.23 -5.94
C ASN A 182 7.43 -11.75 -5.30
N THR A 183 8.57 -12.01 -5.95
CA THR A 183 9.90 -11.76 -5.40
C THR A 183 10.84 -11.20 -6.46
N ALA A 184 11.94 -10.58 -6.03
CA ALA A 184 12.99 -10.10 -6.94
C ALA A 184 13.53 -11.22 -7.83
N ALA A 185 13.68 -12.44 -7.32
CA ALA A 185 14.08 -13.61 -8.11
C ALA A 185 13.03 -13.96 -9.18
N GLY A 186 11.74 -13.93 -8.82
CA GLY A 186 10.64 -14.11 -9.78
C GLY A 186 10.61 -13.03 -10.87
N ILE A 187 10.93 -11.78 -10.53
CA ILE A 187 11.06 -10.69 -11.51
C ILE A 187 12.21 -10.98 -12.49
N VAL A 188 13.37 -11.43 -11.98
CA VAL A 188 14.52 -11.81 -12.81
C VAL A 188 14.14 -12.95 -13.76
N GLU A 189 13.56 -14.04 -13.26
CA GLU A 189 13.14 -15.17 -14.07
C GLU A 189 12.14 -14.76 -15.16
N SER A 190 11.10 -14.01 -14.77
CA SER A 190 10.08 -13.50 -15.69
C SER A 190 10.70 -12.64 -16.80
N THR A 191 11.67 -11.79 -16.45
CA THR A 191 12.37 -10.94 -17.41
C THR A 191 13.22 -11.77 -18.38
N LEU A 192 13.93 -12.79 -17.89
CA LEU A 192 14.80 -13.64 -18.72
C LEU A 192 14.03 -14.42 -19.79
N ASN A 193 12.76 -14.73 -19.51
CA ASN A 193 11.87 -15.43 -20.44
C ASN A 193 11.28 -14.53 -21.53
N LEU A 194 11.41 -13.20 -21.41
CA LEU A 194 10.94 -12.26 -22.43
C LEU A 194 11.71 -12.41 -23.74
N LYS A 195 10.99 -12.26 -24.86
CA LYS A 195 11.53 -12.34 -26.23
C LYS A 195 10.84 -11.33 -27.11
N ARG A 196 11.62 -10.67 -27.98
CA ARG A 196 11.09 -9.95 -29.14
C ARG A 196 10.55 -10.96 -30.14
N THR A 197 9.32 -10.78 -30.59
CA THR A 197 8.63 -11.72 -31.48
C THR A 197 8.91 -11.45 -32.95
N SER A 198 9.22 -10.20 -33.32
CA SER A 198 9.58 -9.82 -34.69
C SER A 198 10.39 -8.51 -34.74
N GLU A 199 11.10 -8.25 -35.83
CA GLU A 199 11.91 -7.01 -35.97
C GLU A 199 11.06 -5.74 -36.15
N ASP A 200 9.81 -5.87 -36.59
CA ASP A 200 8.85 -4.76 -36.74
C ASP A 200 8.09 -4.44 -35.44
N GLU A 201 8.30 -5.21 -34.38
CA GLU A 201 7.71 -4.99 -33.05
C GLU A 201 8.45 -3.91 -32.27
N ALA A 202 7.75 -2.82 -31.98
CA ALA A 202 8.21 -1.79 -31.05
C ALA A 202 7.99 -2.24 -29.62
N ILE A 203 9.07 -2.34 -28.83
CA ILE A 203 9.00 -2.75 -27.42
C ILE A 203 9.12 -1.50 -26.54
N VAL A 204 8.19 -1.35 -25.61
CA VAL A 204 8.21 -0.35 -24.53
C VAL A 204 8.38 -1.10 -23.22
N VAL A 205 9.31 -0.65 -22.38
CA VAL A 205 9.45 -1.17 -21.02
C VAL A 205 9.03 -0.08 -20.04
N LYS A 206 8.07 -0.36 -19.15
CA LYS A 206 7.70 0.55 -18.06
C LYS A 206 8.00 -0.14 -16.73
N TRP A 207 8.72 0.55 -15.86
CA TRP A 207 8.87 0.23 -14.45
C TRP A 207 8.12 1.27 -13.62
N GLU A 208 7.34 0.82 -12.65
CA GLU A 208 6.57 1.69 -11.77
C GLU A 208 6.65 1.20 -10.34
N LEU A 209 7.53 1.84 -9.56
CA LEU A 209 7.79 1.55 -8.14
C LEU A 209 8.16 0.08 -7.86
N GLU A 210 8.84 -0.58 -8.80
CA GLU A 210 9.22 -1.99 -8.70
C GLU A 210 10.71 -2.26 -8.96
N LEU A 211 11.44 -1.30 -9.56
CA LEU A 211 12.83 -1.53 -9.98
C LEU A 211 13.77 -1.61 -8.77
N HIS A 212 13.53 -0.81 -7.74
CA HIS A 212 14.29 -0.82 -6.48
C HIS A 212 14.33 -2.20 -5.80
N LYS A 213 13.32 -3.06 -6.03
CA LYS A 213 13.28 -4.41 -5.46
C LYS A 213 14.40 -5.31 -5.99
N LEU A 214 14.93 -5.04 -7.18
CA LEU A 214 16.07 -5.79 -7.72
C LEU A 214 17.38 -5.54 -6.97
N ILE A 215 17.49 -4.43 -6.23
CA ILE A 215 18.67 -4.12 -5.39
C ILE A 215 18.82 -5.16 -4.28
N LEU A 216 17.72 -5.82 -3.89
CA LEU A 216 17.72 -6.83 -2.84
C LEU A 216 18.60 -8.04 -3.16
N VAL A 217 18.68 -8.41 -4.45
CA VAL A 217 19.39 -9.60 -4.91
C VAL A 217 20.65 -9.16 -5.64
N PRO A 218 21.85 -9.46 -5.12
CA PRO A 218 23.10 -9.11 -5.80
C PRO A 218 23.14 -9.59 -7.25
N GLY A 219 23.47 -8.70 -8.19
CA GLY A 219 23.54 -9.02 -9.61
C GLY A 219 22.21 -9.07 -10.36
N ALA A 220 21.06 -8.98 -9.67
CA ALA A 220 19.75 -9.07 -10.31
C ALA A 220 19.46 -7.88 -11.22
N LEU A 221 19.79 -6.66 -10.78
CA LEU A 221 19.61 -5.44 -11.57
C LEU A 221 20.41 -5.51 -12.88
N GLU A 222 21.69 -5.88 -12.80
CA GLU A 222 22.58 -5.99 -13.96
C GLU A 222 22.09 -7.04 -14.95
N LYS A 223 21.64 -8.19 -14.45
CA LYS A 223 21.11 -9.29 -15.26
C LYS A 223 19.82 -8.89 -15.99
N VAL A 224 18.91 -8.22 -15.28
CA VAL A 224 17.67 -7.70 -15.87
C VAL A 224 17.96 -6.63 -16.91
N LEU A 225 18.80 -5.65 -16.60
CA LEU A 225 19.16 -4.58 -17.55
C LEU A 225 19.87 -5.12 -18.79
N SER A 226 20.76 -6.11 -18.64
CA SER A 226 21.38 -6.82 -19.77
C SER A 226 20.32 -7.47 -20.66
N LYS A 227 19.36 -8.19 -20.05
CA LYS A 227 18.28 -8.82 -20.81
C LYS A 227 17.40 -7.81 -21.53
N LEU A 228 17.04 -6.71 -20.87
CA LEU A 228 16.24 -5.65 -21.48
C LEU A 228 16.99 -4.99 -22.65
N LYS A 229 18.33 -4.86 -22.57
CA LYS A 229 19.14 -4.37 -23.68
C LYS A 229 19.09 -5.30 -24.90
N GLU A 230 19.11 -6.63 -24.69
CA GLU A 230 18.95 -7.62 -25.78
C GLU A 230 17.61 -7.49 -26.50
N LEU A 231 16.54 -7.13 -25.79
CA LEU A 231 15.21 -6.89 -26.38
C LEU A 231 15.18 -5.66 -27.29
N ARG A 232 16.19 -4.77 -27.22
CA ARG A 232 16.29 -3.52 -27.98
C ARG A 232 14.99 -2.68 -27.90
N PRO A 233 14.51 -2.32 -26.70
CA PRO A 233 13.31 -1.50 -26.55
C PRO A 233 13.49 -0.12 -27.21
N GLU A 234 12.41 0.41 -27.77
CA GLU A 234 12.36 1.77 -28.32
C GLU A 234 12.49 2.82 -27.21
N ILE A 235 12.00 2.47 -26.01
CA ILE A 235 12.12 3.25 -24.79
C ILE A 235 11.92 2.37 -23.56
N MET A 236 12.65 2.69 -22.50
CA MET A 236 12.39 2.23 -21.15
C MET A 236 12.06 3.45 -20.28
N VAL A 237 10.89 3.45 -19.64
CA VAL A 237 10.47 4.49 -18.69
C VAL A 237 10.48 3.89 -17.29
N ILE A 238 11.08 4.61 -16.35
CA ILE A 238 11.21 4.20 -14.95
C ILE A 238 10.58 5.27 -14.09
N VAL A 239 9.59 4.89 -13.29
CA VAL A 239 9.01 5.70 -12.22
C VAL A 239 9.42 5.11 -10.89
N GLU A 240 10.05 5.91 -10.03
CA GLU A 240 10.59 5.47 -8.73
C GLU A 240 10.39 6.54 -7.65
N GLN A 241 10.39 6.11 -6.38
CA GLN A 241 10.38 7.03 -5.24
C GLN A 241 11.72 7.76 -5.12
N GLU A 242 11.70 9.09 -5.03
CA GLU A 242 12.91 9.91 -4.88
C GLU A 242 13.28 10.02 -3.41
N ALA A 243 13.92 8.98 -2.90
CA ALA A 243 14.31 8.88 -1.50
C ALA A 243 15.61 8.10 -1.32
N ASN A 244 16.28 8.26 -0.18
CA ASN A 244 17.49 7.52 0.19
C ASN A 244 17.19 6.67 1.43
N HIS A 245 16.50 5.54 1.23
CA HIS A 245 16.08 4.64 2.30
C HIS A 245 17.00 3.40 2.41
N ASN A 246 18.08 3.35 1.64
CA ASN A 246 18.95 2.18 1.53
C ASN A 246 20.27 2.30 2.34
N SER A 247 20.34 3.20 3.34
CA SER A 247 21.52 3.30 4.21
C SER A 247 21.73 2.00 5.00
N PRO A 248 22.97 1.51 5.20
CA PRO A 248 23.23 0.37 6.07
C PRO A 248 22.92 0.67 7.55
N ASP A 249 23.04 1.92 7.99
CA ASP A 249 22.72 2.34 9.36
C ASP A 249 21.21 2.59 9.53
N ILE A 250 20.61 1.95 10.53
CA ILE A 250 19.18 2.10 10.85
C ILE A 250 18.84 3.53 11.31
N LEU A 251 19.74 4.20 12.05
CA LEU A 251 19.49 5.57 12.51
C LEU A 251 19.41 6.53 11.31
N ASP A 252 20.30 6.34 10.33
CA ASP A 252 20.28 7.07 9.08
C ASP A 252 19.01 6.78 8.26
N ARG A 253 18.59 5.50 8.16
CA ARG A 253 17.34 5.15 7.47
C ARG A 253 16.14 5.82 8.12
N LEU A 254 16.05 5.81 9.45
CA LEU A 254 14.95 6.41 10.19
C LEU A 254 14.94 7.94 10.04
N ALA A 255 16.09 8.59 10.18
CA ALA A 255 16.23 10.04 10.02
C ALA A 255 15.90 10.53 8.60
N GLN A 256 16.23 9.74 7.57
CA GLN A 256 15.97 10.08 6.17
C GLN A 256 14.54 9.76 5.73
N SER A 257 13.98 8.65 6.19
CA SER A 257 12.63 8.22 5.77
C SER A 257 11.51 8.96 6.49
N PHE A 258 11.70 9.36 7.76
CA PHE A 258 10.62 9.98 8.53
C PHE A 258 10.11 11.31 7.90
N PRO A 259 10.97 12.24 7.44
CA PRO A 259 10.50 13.44 6.75
C PRO A 259 9.78 13.13 5.43
N TYR A 260 10.22 12.11 4.70
CA TYR A 260 9.60 11.66 3.45
C TYR A 260 8.17 11.16 3.72
N TYR A 261 8.01 10.17 4.61
CA TYR A 261 6.70 9.63 4.93
C TYR A 261 5.82 10.62 5.70
N SER A 262 6.40 11.56 6.45
CA SER A 262 5.64 12.67 7.05
C SER A 262 4.98 13.54 5.99
N SER A 263 5.64 13.82 4.87
CA SER A 263 5.03 14.54 3.74
C SER A 263 3.91 13.74 3.08
N VAL A 264 4.09 12.41 2.96
CA VAL A 264 3.09 11.50 2.39
C VAL A 264 1.86 11.41 3.29
N PHE A 265 2.00 11.13 4.58
CA PHE A 265 0.89 11.03 5.53
C PHE A 265 0.16 12.34 5.72
N ASP A 266 0.87 13.48 5.72
CA ASP A 266 0.23 14.79 5.72
C ASP A 266 -0.60 15.02 4.44
N SER A 267 -0.25 14.37 3.32
CA SER A 267 -1.07 14.41 2.11
C SER A 267 -2.30 13.52 2.20
N ILE A 268 -2.12 12.27 2.64
CA ILE A 268 -3.22 11.32 2.85
C ILE A 268 -4.26 11.92 3.81
N GLU A 269 -3.84 12.71 4.79
CA GLU A 269 -4.78 13.33 5.73
C GLU A 269 -5.48 14.58 5.18
N LYS A 270 -4.77 15.45 4.44
CA LYS A 270 -5.29 16.77 4.05
C LYS A 270 -5.85 16.86 2.64
N ASP A 271 -5.39 15.98 1.76
CA ASP A 271 -5.63 16.08 0.32
C ASP A 271 -6.62 15.00 -0.17
N THR A 272 -7.07 14.09 0.73
CA THR A 272 -8.09 13.06 0.47
C THR A 272 -9.48 13.69 0.43
N THR A 273 -10.23 13.43 -0.64
CA THR A 273 -11.62 13.90 -0.80
C THR A 273 -12.63 12.86 -0.29
N GLU A 274 -13.91 13.21 -0.23
CA GLU A 274 -14.99 12.26 0.12
C GLU A 274 -14.99 11.01 -0.78
N TYR A 275 -14.56 11.15 -2.04
CA TYR A 275 -14.45 10.03 -3.00
C TYR A 275 -13.24 9.12 -2.75
N ASP A 276 -12.29 9.55 -1.94
CA ASP A 276 -11.04 8.84 -1.66
C ASP A 276 -11.04 8.17 -0.28
N LEU A 277 -12.05 8.43 0.57
CA LEU A 277 -12.12 7.97 1.96
C LEU A 277 -11.93 6.46 2.09
N GLU A 278 -12.59 5.68 1.23
CA GLU A 278 -12.47 4.22 1.21
C GLU A 278 -11.05 3.75 0.84
N ASN A 279 -10.35 4.49 -0.03
CA ASN A 279 -8.97 4.16 -0.46
C ASN A 279 -7.91 4.60 0.55
N LYS A 280 -8.23 5.56 1.42
CA LYS A 280 -7.31 6.15 2.40
C LYS A 280 -6.64 5.07 3.25
N ILE A 281 -7.41 4.11 3.78
CA ILE A 281 -6.88 3.01 4.59
C ILE A 281 -5.91 2.15 3.79
N SER A 282 -6.24 1.82 2.53
CA SER A 282 -5.34 1.05 1.67
C SER A 282 -4.00 1.77 1.45
N TRP A 283 -4.03 3.09 1.26
CA TRP A 283 -2.80 3.90 1.13
C TRP A 283 -1.99 3.90 2.42
N GLU A 284 -2.64 4.10 3.57
CA GLU A 284 -1.98 4.06 4.87
C GLU A 284 -1.34 2.69 5.14
N MET A 285 -2.02 1.59 4.78
CA MET A 285 -1.51 0.23 4.96
C MET A 285 -0.35 -0.09 4.02
N ASP A 286 -0.37 0.41 2.78
CA ASP A 286 0.76 0.31 1.87
C ASP A 286 2.00 0.99 2.46
N PHE A 287 1.88 2.24 2.89
CA PHE A 287 3.00 2.95 3.48
C PHE A 287 3.41 2.41 4.86
N ARG A 288 2.48 1.85 5.66
CA ARG A 288 2.80 1.08 6.88
C ARG A 288 3.73 -0.09 6.54
N ARG A 289 3.43 -0.84 5.47
CA ARG A 289 4.27 -1.96 5.02
C ARG A 289 5.62 -1.46 4.50
N GLN A 290 5.65 -0.34 3.77
CA GLN A 290 6.91 0.24 3.32
C GLN A 290 7.80 0.67 4.50
N ILE A 291 7.27 1.43 5.46
CA ILE A 291 7.98 1.86 6.67
C ILE A 291 8.51 0.64 7.43
N THR A 292 7.69 -0.39 7.57
CA THR A 292 8.09 -1.66 8.19
C THR A 292 9.28 -2.28 7.48
N ASN A 293 9.27 -2.34 6.15
CA ASN A 293 10.38 -2.90 5.39
C ASN A 293 11.66 -2.05 5.52
N VAL A 294 11.55 -0.71 5.50
CA VAL A 294 12.68 0.22 5.66
C VAL A 294 13.37 0.08 7.02
N VAL A 295 12.60 -0.16 8.09
CA VAL A 295 13.10 -0.14 9.48
C VAL A 295 13.36 -1.55 10.02
N ALA A 296 12.45 -2.50 9.83
CA ALA A 296 12.47 -3.78 10.54
C ALA A 296 13.39 -4.84 9.93
N ARG A 297 13.61 -4.81 8.62
CA ARG A 297 14.32 -5.89 7.89
C ARG A 297 15.79 -5.54 7.67
N GLU A 298 16.69 -6.51 7.91
CA GLU A 298 18.11 -6.43 7.58
C GLU A 298 18.42 -7.16 6.26
N ASP A 299 19.56 -6.81 5.65
CA ASP A 299 20.18 -7.52 4.53
C ASP A 299 19.20 -7.95 3.41
N ILE A 300 19.26 -9.21 2.98
CA ILE A 300 18.54 -9.80 1.84
C ILE A 300 17.02 -9.88 2.00
N GLN A 301 16.47 -9.34 3.10
CA GLN A 301 15.03 -9.31 3.33
C GLN A 301 14.43 -7.89 3.20
N HIS A 302 15.27 -6.84 3.15
CA HIS A 302 14.83 -5.44 3.00
C HIS A 302 14.41 -5.11 1.56
N ALA A 303 13.12 -5.18 1.24
CA ALA A 303 12.62 -4.97 -0.13
C ALA A 303 12.53 -3.49 -0.58
N GLU A 304 12.32 -2.54 0.33
CA GLU A 304 12.02 -1.12 0.02
C GLU A 304 13.28 -0.23 -0.03
N ARG A 305 14.24 -0.64 -0.87
CA ARG A 305 15.56 0.00 -1.02
C ARG A 305 15.53 1.21 -1.95
N HIS A 306 14.78 2.24 -1.60
CA HIS A 306 14.71 3.46 -2.41
C HIS A 306 16.07 4.15 -2.50
N GLU A 307 16.38 4.59 -3.72
CA GLU A 307 17.62 5.27 -4.10
C GLU A 307 17.31 6.54 -4.89
N THR A 308 18.24 7.48 -4.87
CA THR A 308 18.06 8.79 -5.52
C THR A 308 18.17 8.71 -7.05
N GLN A 309 17.61 9.72 -7.74
CA GLN A 309 17.77 9.95 -9.17
C GLN A 309 19.23 9.87 -9.63
N ALA A 310 20.15 10.40 -8.81
CA ALA A 310 21.56 10.43 -9.14
C ALA A 310 22.15 9.01 -9.19
N TRP A 311 21.75 8.17 -8.23
CA TRP A 311 22.16 6.77 -8.15
C TRP A 311 21.61 5.96 -9.32
N TRP A 312 20.31 6.03 -9.57
CA TRP A 312 19.65 5.33 -10.70
C TRP A 312 20.27 5.70 -12.04
N ARG A 313 20.54 7.00 -12.25
CA ARG A 313 21.19 7.46 -13.48
C ARG A 313 22.57 6.84 -13.67
N ASP A 314 23.34 6.69 -12.61
CA ASP A 314 24.68 6.12 -12.69
C ASP A 314 24.64 4.63 -13.03
N GLN A 315 23.73 3.87 -12.39
CA GLN A 315 23.54 2.45 -12.69
C GLN A 315 23.11 2.22 -14.14
N LEU A 316 22.09 2.94 -14.62
CA LEU A 316 21.57 2.78 -15.97
C LEU A 316 22.62 3.13 -17.04
N ARG A 317 23.41 4.18 -16.82
CA ARG A 317 24.54 4.53 -17.70
C ARG A 317 25.60 3.43 -17.74
N ARG A 318 25.98 2.87 -16.59
CA ARG A 318 26.95 1.76 -16.53
C ARG A 318 26.44 0.50 -17.24
N SER A 319 25.12 0.30 -17.26
CA SER A 319 24.47 -0.78 -18.01
C SER A 319 24.25 -0.45 -19.50
N GLY A 320 24.81 0.66 -20.00
CA GLY A 320 24.75 1.05 -21.41
C GLY A 320 23.37 1.53 -21.86
N PHE A 321 22.66 2.25 -20.99
CA PHE A 321 21.48 3.03 -21.33
C PHE A 321 21.80 4.53 -21.28
N HIS A 322 21.28 5.28 -22.25
CA HIS A 322 21.40 6.73 -22.28
C HIS A 322 20.06 7.38 -21.92
N PRO A 323 20.08 8.50 -21.17
CA PRO A 323 18.85 9.19 -20.80
C PRO A 323 18.20 9.82 -22.03
N VAL A 324 16.88 9.89 -22.01
CA VAL A 324 16.03 10.60 -22.96
C VAL A 324 15.32 11.71 -22.19
N ARG A 325 15.38 12.94 -22.72
CA ARG A 325 14.65 14.08 -22.13
C ARG A 325 13.15 13.78 -22.23
N GLN A 326 12.46 13.80 -21.09
CA GLN A 326 11.02 13.63 -21.09
C GLN A 326 10.34 14.99 -21.22
N TRP A 327 9.34 15.04 -22.10
CA TRP A 327 8.42 16.15 -22.16
C TRP A 327 7.34 15.96 -21.11
N PHE A 328 7.11 16.99 -20.31
CA PHE A 328 6.02 17.02 -19.35
C PHE A 328 5.42 18.42 -19.36
N ASN A 329 4.10 18.48 -19.24
CA ASN A 329 3.42 19.74 -19.06
C ASN A 329 3.58 20.18 -17.60
N HIS A 330 4.07 21.40 -17.39
CA HIS A 330 4.04 22.06 -16.08
C HIS A 330 2.61 22.36 -15.60
N ILE A 331 1.61 22.16 -16.47
CA ILE A 331 0.21 22.36 -16.17
C ILE A 331 -0.25 21.22 -15.27
N ARG A 332 -0.58 21.56 -14.02
CA ARG A 332 -1.37 20.73 -13.12
C ARG A 332 -2.64 20.33 -13.86
N GLY A 333 -2.78 19.04 -14.20
CA GLY A 333 -4.07 18.55 -14.70
C GLY A 333 -5.14 18.74 -13.63
N PHE A 334 -6.42 18.53 -13.98
CA PHE A 334 -7.56 18.73 -13.08
C PHE A 334 -7.35 18.15 -11.67
N LEU A 335 -6.69 17.00 -11.56
CA LEU A 335 -6.41 16.35 -10.27
C LEU A 335 -5.57 17.21 -9.30
N PHE A 336 -4.69 18.07 -9.83
CA PHE A 336 -3.79 18.92 -9.06
C PHE A 336 -4.11 20.41 -9.18
N SER A 337 -5.14 20.82 -9.95
CA SER A 337 -5.48 22.24 -10.08
C SER A 337 -5.83 22.86 -8.72
N ASP A 338 -6.44 22.08 -7.83
CA ASP A 338 -6.84 22.51 -6.49
C ASP A 338 -5.80 22.16 -5.41
N LEU A 339 -4.90 21.21 -5.69
CA LEU A 339 -3.85 20.78 -4.76
C LEU A 339 -2.56 21.59 -4.90
N THR A 340 -2.61 22.83 -4.40
CA THR A 340 -1.50 23.79 -4.58
C THR A 340 -0.18 23.43 -3.89
N GLN A 341 -0.19 22.41 -3.05
CA GLN A 341 0.96 21.88 -2.33
C GLN A 341 1.87 21.04 -3.25
N TYR A 342 1.33 20.54 -4.37
CA TYR A 342 2.04 19.65 -5.29
C TYR A 342 2.64 20.36 -6.49
N THR A 343 3.92 20.13 -6.78
CA THR A 343 4.60 20.71 -7.95
C THR A 343 5.25 19.62 -8.79
N ILE A 344 5.30 19.86 -10.11
CA ILE A 344 6.12 19.06 -11.03
C ILE A 344 7.22 19.97 -11.55
N GLU A 345 8.45 19.62 -11.19
CA GLU A 345 9.65 20.32 -11.60
C GLU A 345 10.48 19.41 -12.52
N GLY A 346 11.26 20.00 -13.42
CA GLY A 346 12.20 19.28 -14.28
C GLY A 346 13.62 19.46 -13.79
N LYS A 347 14.32 18.37 -13.51
CA LYS A 347 15.74 18.39 -13.12
C LYS A 347 16.46 17.39 -13.99
N ASN A 348 17.49 17.84 -14.70
CA ASN A 348 18.25 17.02 -15.64
C ASN A 348 17.36 16.34 -16.72
N GLY A 349 16.28 17.00 -17.15
CA GLY A 349 15.34 16.45 -18.14
C GLY A 349 14.40 15.35 -17.61
N CYS A 350 14.37 15.12 -16.29
CA CYS A 350 13.48 14.19 -15.61
C CYS A 350 12.43 14.97 -14.79
N PRO A 351 11.13 14.74 -15.00
CA PRO A 351 10.06 15.25 -14.14
C PRO A 351 10.12 14.58 -12.77
N PHE A 352 9.89 15.35 -11.70
CA PHE A 352 9.65 14.81 -10.36
C PHE A 352 8.46 15.49 -9.69
N LEU A 353 7.64 14.69 -9.02
CA LEU A 353 6.56 15.12 -8.17
C LEU A 353 7.13 15.54 -6.82
N ARG A 354 6.78 16.76 -6.40
CA ARG A 354 7.09 17.30 -5.08
C ARG A 354 5.82 17.65 -4.35
N ARG A 355 5.88 17.52 -3.03
CA ARG A 355 4.93 18.15 -2.12
C ARG A 355 5.69 19.13 -1.23
N TYR A 356 5.32 20.41 -1.31
CA TYR A 356 6.13 21.51 -0.81
C TYR A 356 7.58 21.40 -1.30
N THR A 357 8.54 21.19 -0.41
CA THR A 357 9.97 21.05 -0.73
C THR A 357 10.44 19.59 -0.78
N VAL A 358 9.57 18.62 -0.47
CA VAL A 358 9.93 17.21 -0.35
C VAL A 358 9.70 16.51 -1.71
N PRO A 359 10.76 16.00 -2.35
CA PRO A 359 10.60 15.16 -3.54
C PRO A 359 9.97 13.82 -3.14
N LEU A 360 9.00 13.38 -3.93
CA LEU A 360 8.24 12.16 -3.66
C LEU A 360 8.53 11.09 -4.71
N VAL A 361 8.27 11.40 -5.98
CA VAL A 361 8.38 10.44 -7.08
C VAL A 361 9.09 11.10 -8.26
N ILE A 362 9.88 10.33 -8.98
CA ILE A 362 10.55 10.75 -10.20
C ILE A 362 10.21 9.81 -11.35
N THR A 363 10.10 10.35 -12.56
CA THR A 363 10.14 9.55 -13.78
C THR A 363 11.40 9.85 -14.58
N SER A 364 11.92 8.85 -15.28
CA SER A 364 13.07 8.97 -16.18
C SER A 364 12.88 8.07 -17.39
N ALA A 365 13.32 8.52 -18.57
CA ALA A 365 13.26 7.76 -19.81
C ALA A 365 14.65 7.41 -20.33
N TRP A 366 14.77 6.24 -20.95
CA TRP A 366 16.05 5.62 -21.29
C TRP A 366 15.95 4.86 -22.61
N LYS A 367 17.07 4.81 -23.34
CA LYS A 367 17.22 3.98 -24.52
C LYS A 367 18.52 3.17 -24.42
N PRO A 368 18.54 1.92 -24.93
CA PRO A 368 19.76 1.13 -24.97
C PRO A 368 20.75 1.74 -25.96
N GLU A 369 22.03 1.80 -25.61
CA GLU A 369 23.09 2.09 -26.57
C GLU A 369 23.19 0.94 -27.56
N LEU A 370 22.88 1.23 -28.82
CA LEU A 370 23.13 0.30 -29.92
C LEU A 370 24.64 0.22 -30.11
N ALA A 371 25.18 -1.00 -30.09
CA ALA A 371 26.58 -1.22 -30.44
C ALA A 371 26.82 -0.63 -31.82
N GLN A 372 27.67 0.40 -31.90
CA GLN A 372 28.15 0.88 -33.19
C GLN A 372 28.83 -0.31 -33.86
N SER A 373 28.41 -0.65 -35.08
CA SER A 373 29.18 -1.53 -35.94
C SER A 373 30.47 -0.79 -36.30
N ASP A 374 31.48 -0.90 -35.44
CA ASP A 374 32.77 -0.24 -35.63
C ASP A 374 33.46 -0.84 -36.87
N GLY A 375 33.36 -0.10 -37.97
CA GLY A 375 34.37 -0.10 -39.00
C GLY A 375 35.63 0.59 -38.47
N GLY A 376 36.47 -0.17 -37.77
CA GLY A 376 37.92 0.00 -37.66
C GLY A 376 38.48 1.26 -36.99
N SER A 377 39.11 1.08 -35.84
CA SER A 377 40.48 1.54 -35.56
C SER A 377 40.89 1.06 -34.18
N ASP A 378 41.73 0.03 -34.13
CA ASP A 378 42.41 -0.43 -32.91
C ASP A 378 43.07 0.74 -32.17
N ASN A 379 42.67 0.92 -30.91
CA ASN A 379 43.56 1.34 -29.83
C ASN A 379 43.02 0.74 -28.53
N LYS A 380 43.48 -0.49 -28.24
CA LYS A 380 43.28 -1.15 -26.96
C LYS A 380 44.16 -0.47 -25.90
N GLU A 381 43.56 0.35 -25.06
CA GLU A 381 44.02 0.49 -23.67
C GLU A 381 43.17 -0.45 -22.80
N ASN A 382 43.86 -1.41 -22.17
CA ASN A 382 43.29 -2.39 -21.26
C ASN A 382 42.70 -1.69 -20.03
N VAL A 383 41.38 -1.57 -19.99
CA VAL A 383 40.61 -1.49 -18.74
C VAL A 383 39.82 -2.79 -18.66
N GLY A 384 39.95 -3.52 -17.55
CA GLY A 384 39.45 -4.88 -17.39
C GLY A 384 37.97 -5.03 -17.74
N SER A 385 37.67 -6.04 -18.57
CA SER A 385 36.29 -6.44 -18.90
C SER A 385 35.53 -6.84 -17.62
N PRO A 386 34.29 -6.37 -17.42
CA PRO A 386 33.41 -6.84 -16.33
C PRO A 386 32.99 -8.32 -16.45
N GLU A 387 33.28 -8.98 -17.58
CA GLU A 387 32.87 -10.37 -17.82
C GLU A 387 33.54 -11.38 -16.88
N SER A 388 34.66 -11.03 -16.23
CA SER A 388 35.34 -11.95 -15.31
C SER A 388 34.74 -12.01 -13.90
N MET A 389 33.68 -11.26 -13.60
CA MET A 389 32.96 -11.34 -12.31
C MET A 389 31.66 -12.16 -12.37
N LEU A 390 31.26 -12.66 -13.54
CA LEU A 390 29.98 -13.36 -13.74
C LEU A 390 30.05 -14.89 -13.59
N LEU A 391 31.20 -15.46 -13.19
CA LEU A 391 31.37 -16.89 -12.98
C LEU A 391 31.47 -17.18 -11.47
N GLY A 392 30.35 -17.58 -10.86
CA GLY A 392 30.40 -18.20 -9.53
C GLY A 392 29.19 -18.04 -8.60
N LEU A 393 27.99 -17.71 -9.09
CA LEU A 393 26.79 -17.77 -8.24
C LEU A 393 25.91 -18.94 -8.71
N GLU A 394 26.04 -20.07 -8.01
CA GLU A 394 25.08 -21.16 -8.10
C GLU A 394 23.78 -20.71 -7.42
N PHE A 395 22.72 -20.55 -8.21
CA PHE A 395 21.40 -20.03 -7.80
C PHE A 395 20.57 -20.99 -6.92
N ASN A 396 21.18 -22.04 -6.37
CA ASN A 396 20.46 -23.04 -5.58
C ASN A 396 20.01 -22.54 -4.19
N ASP A 397 20.56 -21.42 -3.69
CA ASP A 397 20.18 -20.82 -2.41
C ASP A 397 18.99 -19.83 -2.49
N LEU A 398 18.42 -19.59 -3.68
CA LEU A 398 17.30 -18.66 -3.87
C LEU A 398 15.90 -19.31 -3.80
N SER A 399 15.82 -20.62 -3.58
CA SER A 399 14.56 -21.35 -3.39
C SER A 399 13.86 -21.05 -2.05
N ILE A 400 14.50 -20.31 -1.15
CA ILE A 400 13.95 -19.96 0.17
C ILE A 400 12.85 -18.88 0.08
N ILE A 401 12.64 -18.24 -1.08
CA ILE A 401 11.61 -17.21 -1.26
C ILE A 401 10.66 -17.54 -2.42
N GLN A 402 10.21 -18.79 -2.50
CA GLN A 402 9.02 -19.14 -3.27
C GLN A 402 7.84 -19.23 -2.32
N ASN A 403 7.21 -18.08 -2.02
CA ASN A 403 5.86 -18.08 -1.45
C ASN A 403 4.88 -18.33 -2.60
N GLU A 404 4.77 -19.60 -2.99
CA GLU A 404 3.59 -20.09 -3.67
C GLU A 404 2.47 -20.21 -2.62
N CYS A 405 1.31 -19.63 -2.93
CA CYS A 405 0.10 -19.74 -2.11
C CYS A 405 -0.49 -21.16 -2.16
N GLU A 406 0.31 -22.20 -1.95
CA GLU A 406 -0.17 -23.58 -1.87
C GLU A 406 -0.36 -24.03 -0.42
N GLU A 407 -1.50 -24.69 -0.21
CA GLU A 407 -1.98 -25.25 1.04
C GLU A 407 -1.19 -26.51 1.44
N GLU A 408 0.09 -26.40 1.78
CA GLU A 408 0.74 -27.46 2.58
C GLU A 408 2.05 -26.95 3.21
N GLY A 409 2.00 -26.65 4.51
CA GLY A 409 3.19 -26.56 5.36
C GLY A 409 4.22 -25.50 4.97
N ASP A 410 3.80 -24.24 4.82
CA ASP A 410 4.72 -23.10 4.72
C ASP A 410 5.62 -23.04 5.98
N PRO A 411 6.94 -23.29 5.86
CA PRO A 411 7.87 -23.28 6.99
C PRO A 411 8.23 -21.85 7.43
N THR A 412 7.70 -20.83 6.74
CA THR A 412 7.89 -19.41 7.07
C THR A 412 6.88 -18.88 8.09
N ILE A 413 5.98 -19.73 8.58
CA ILE A 413 5.13 -19.40 9.73
C ILE A 413 5.98 -19.43 11.00
N MET A 414 6.32 -18.23 11.51
CA MET A 414 6.72 -17.98 12.90
C MET A 414 7.88 -18.85 13.40
N ARG A 415 9.09 -18.73 12.83
CA ARG A 415 10.25 -19.51 13.29
C ARG A 415 10.78 -19.03 14.65
N GLU A 416 10.81 -19.99 15.58
CA GLU A 416 11.69 -20.18 16.76
C GLU A 416 12.07 -18.94 17.59
N GLY A 417 11.32 -18.73 18.69
CA GLY A 417 11.97 -18.41 19.97
C GLY A 417 11.76 -17.02 20.57
N ASN A 418 10.69 -16.29 20.27
CA ASN A 418 10.47 -14.99 20.92
C ASN A 418 9.62 -15.09 22.18
N VAL A 419 10.30 -15.23 23.31
CA VAL A 419 9.73 -14.90 24.61
C VAL A 419 9.72 -13.38 24.71
N TRP A 420 8.54 -12.75 24.60
CA TRP A 420 8.38 -11.32 24.89
C TRP A 420 8.98 -11.01 26.26
N SER A 421 9.73 -9.92 26.39
CA SER A 421 10.37 -9.56 27.66
C SER A 421 9.31 -9.26 28.71
N SER A 422 9.32 -9.96 29.85
CA SER A 422 8.34 -9.73 30.93
C SER A 422 8.43 -8.34 31.55
N GLU A 423 9.50 -7.59 31.29
CA GLU A 423 9.77 -6.26 31.83
C GLU A 423 9.36 -5.13 30.86
N CYS A 424 9.00 -5.44 29.61
CA CYS A 424 8.78 -4.48 28.52
C CYS A 424 7.32 -4.41 28.05
N LEU A 425 6.42 -4.00 28.95
CA LEU A 425 4.97 -4.03 28.70
C LEU A 425 4.55 -3.21 27.46
N SER A 426 5.05 -1.97 27.32
CA SER A 426 4.65 -1.10 26.20
C SER A 426 5.16 -1.63 24.86
N MET A 427 6.38 -2.18 24.82
CA MET A 427 6.91 -2.79 23.61
C MET A 427 6.17 -4.08 23.24
N ASN A 428 5.75 -4.87 24.24
CA ASN A 428 4.98 -6.10 24.03
C ASN A 428 3.57 -5.81 23.52
N GLU A 429 2.91 -4.75 24.00
CA GLU A 429 1.61 -4.31 23.48
C GLU A 429 1.69 -4.04 21.96
N ILE A 430 2.70 -3.29 21.52
CA ILE A 430 2.91 -3.00 20.09
C ILE A 430 3.20 -4.29 19.30
N ALA A 431 4.02 -5.18 19.86
CA ALA A 431 4.35 -6.47 19.25
C ALA A 431 3.09 -7.33 19.06
N ALA A 432 2.25 -7.38 20.09
CA ALA A 432 0.99 -8.11 20.08
C ALA A 432 0.04 -7.58 19.00
N SER A 433 -0.18 -6.27 18.94
CA SER A 433 -1.05 -5.65 17.93
C SER A 433 -0.56 -5.91 16.50
N ALA A 434 0.76 -5.83 16.28
CA ALA A 434 1.38 -6.10 14.99
C ALA A 434 1.19 -7.56 14.52
N GLU A 435 1.35 -8.51 15.43
CA GLU A 435 1.14 -9.94 15.13
C GLU A 435 -0.33 -10.27 14.89
N ILE A 436 -1.24 -9.71 15.71
CA ILE A 436 -2.68 -9.88 15.50
C ILE A 436 -3.09 -9.33 14.14
N PHE A 437 -2.62 -8.14 13.76
CA PHE A 437 -2.91 -7.56 12.45
C PHE A 437 -2.51 -8.51 11.30
N ASP A 438 -1.32 -9.10 11.35
CA ASP A 438 -0.84 -10.04 10.33
C ASP A 438 -1.70 -11.32 10.28
N ILE A 439 -2.20 -11.80 11.43
CA ILE A 439 -3.15 -12.91 11.52
C ILE A 439 -4.50 -12.54 10.89
N LEU A 440 -5.02 -11.35 11.20
CA LEU A 440 -6.30 -10.88 10.66
C LEU A 440 -6.24 -10.69 9.15
N GLU A 441 -5.19 -10.05 8.62
CA GLU A 441 -4.97 -9.89 7.17
C GLU A 441 -5.08 -11.24 6.46
N TYR A 442 -4.39 -12.26 6.97
CA TYR A 442 -4.41 -13.61 6.40
C TYR A 442 -5.79 -14.26 6.49
N VAL A 443 -6.40 -14.30 7.68
CA VAL A 443 -7.68 -14.99 7.91
C VAL A 443 -8.81 -14.33 7.11
N CYS A 444 -8.90 -13.00 7.14
CA CYS A 444 -9.91 -12.27 6.39
C CYS A 444 -9.77 -12.49 4.89
N HIS A 445 -8.56 -12.49 4.35
CA HIS A 445 -8.35 -12.68 2.93
C HIS A 445 -8.65 -14.11 2.47
N VAL A 446 -8.19 -15.13 3.22
CA VAL A 446 -8.44 -16.55 2.90
C VAL A 446 -9.93 -16.88 2.91
N TYR A 447 -10.68 -16.34 3.86
CA TYR A 447 -12.10 -16.64 4.06
C TYR A 447 -13.05 -15.56 3.53
N LYS A 448 -12.52 -14.56 2.82
CA LYS A 448 -13.27 -13.41 2.28
C LYS A 448 -14.15 -12.71 3.33
N LEU A 449 -13.65 -12.60 4.55
CA LEU A 449 -14.35 -11.90 5.63
C LEU A 449 -14.26 -10.39 5.36
N PRO A 450 -15.36 -9.63 5.44
CA PRO A 450 -15.36 -8.19 5.15
C PRO A 450 -14.51 -7.39 6.15
N LEU A 451 -14.55 -7.77 7.43
CA LEU A 451 -13.96 -7.00 8.52
C LEU A 451 -13.56 -7.91 9.68
N ALA A 452 -12.46 -7.57 10.34
CA ALA A 452 -12.14 -8.05 11.68
C ALA A 452 -11.69 -6.91 12.60
N LEU A 453 -12.28 -6.86 13.79
CA LEU A 453 -11.93 -5.94 14.88
C LEU A 453 -11.12 -6.66 15.95
N THR A 454 -10.20 -5.93 16.58
CA THR A 454 -9.51 -6.39 17.79
C THR A 454 -9.93 -5.52 18.96
N TRP A 455 -10.48 -6.15 19.99
CA TRP A 455 -10.81 -5.53 21.25
C TRP A 455 -9.78 -5.92 22.31
N ILE A 456 -9.33 -4.96 23.11
CA ILE A 456 -8.38 -5.17 24.21
C ILE A 456 -9.01 -4.78 25.53
N SER A 457 -8.80 -5.59 26.58
CA SER A 457 -9.17 -5.21 27.94
C SER A 457 -8.28 -4.07 28.43
N ASP A 458 -8.86 -3.04 29.03
CA ASP A 458 -8.09 -1.91 29.55
C ASP A 458 -7.11 -2.35 30.65
N GLY A 459 -5.80 -2.19 30.40
CA GLY A 459 -4.77 -2.38 31.43
C GLY A 459 -4.54 -1.14 32.30
N ARG A 460 -5.21 -0.01 32.03
CA ARG A 460 -5.12 1.22 32.84
C ARG A 460 -5.96 1.06 34.11
N ASP A 461 -5.54 1.68 35.21
CA ASP A 461 -6.32 1.72 36.45
C ASP A 461 -7.28 2.93 36.45
N PRO A 462 -8.62 2.74 36.63
CA PRO A 462 -9.29 1.47 36.85
C PRO A 462 -9.60 0.72 35.54
N ALA A 463 -9.16 -0.54 35.48
CA ALA A 463 -9.41 -1.48 34.37
C ALA A 463 -10.88 -1.92 34.30
N LYS A 464 -11.63 -1.50 35.32
CA LYS A 464 -13.00 -1.86 35.59
C LYS A 464 -13.83 -0.60 35.66
N ASN A 465 -15.05 -0.68 35.15
CA ASN A 465 -16.02 0.38 35.35
C ASN A 465 -16.39 0.50 36.84
N TYR A 466 -17.23 1.48 37.17
CA TYR A 466 -17.73 1.71 38.52
C TYR A 466 -18.53 0.52 39.09
N GLU A 467 -18.98 -0.41 38.24
CA GLU A 467 -19.67 -1.65 38.61
C GLU A 467 -18.73 -2.86 38.76
N GLY A 468 -17.44 -2.71 38.49
CA GLY A 468 -16.45 -3.78 38.60
C GLY A 468 -16.32 -4.70 37.37
N LYS A 469 -16.98 -4.37 36.25
CA LYS A 469 -16.88 -5.08 34.97
C LYS A 469 -15.66 -4.64 34.18
N ASN A 470 -15.05 -5.56 33.45
CA ASN A 470 -13.95 -5.22 32.55
C ASN A 470 -14.47 -4.36 31.37
N VAL A 471 -13.63 -3.42 30.93
CA VAL A 471 -13.93 -2.55 29.77
C VAL A 471 -13.04 -2.96 28.60
N LEU A 472 -13.64 -3.10 27.43
CA LEU A 472 -12.97 -3.39 26.18
C LEU A 472 -12.95 -2.15 25.28
N ARG A 473 -11.83 -1.97 24.58
CA ARG A 473 -11.65 -0.92 23.57
C ARG A 473 -11.11 -1.49 22.28
N VAL A 474 -11.43 -0.86 21.16
CA VAL A 474 -10.82 -1.21 19.88
C VAL A 474 -9.33 -0.85 19.89
N GLU A 475 -8.49 -1.80 19.51
CA GLU A 475 -7.09 -1.59 19.18
C GLU A 475 -6.96 -1.32 17.68
N ASP A 476 -7.00 -0.04 17.30
CA ASP A 476 -7.07 0.41 15.91
C ASP A 476 -5.90 -0.10 15.04
N THR A 477 -4.71 -0.29 15.62
CA THR A 477 -3.53 -0.81 14.90
C THR A 477 -3.61 -2.31 14.61
N ALA A 478 -4.56 -3.01 15.23
CA ALA A 478 -4.81 -4.44 15.11
C ALA A 478 -6.19 -4.77 14.52
N CYS A 479 -6.83 -3.86 13.80
CA CYS A 479 -8.04 -4.15 13.01
C CYS A 479 -7.69 -4.36 11.53
N TYR A 480 -8.48 -5.14 10.79
CA TYR A 480 -8.28 -5.36 9.35
C TYR A 480 -9.57 -5.20 8.56
N VAL A 481 -9.54 -4.31 7.57
CA VAL A 481 -10.65 -4.00 6.66
C VAL A 481 -10.36 -4.62 5.29
N ASN A 482 -11.14 -5.62 4.91
CA ASN A 482 -11.03 -6.29 3.62
C ASN A 482 -12.08 -5.79 2.62
N ASP A 483 -13.22 -5.33 3.12
CA ASP A 483 -14.21 -4.56 2.37
C ASP A 483 -14.10 -3.08 2.76
N LEU A 484 -13.57 -2.25 1.85
CA LEU A 484 -13.29 -0.84 2.13
C LEU A 484 -14.54 -0.02 2.50
N GLY A 485 -15.74 -0.47 2.11
CA GLY A 485 -17.00 0.15 2.53
C GLY A 485 -17.25 0.07 4.03
N ALA A 486 -16.63 -0.88 4.75
CA ALA A 486 -16.75 -1.03 6.20
C ALA A 486 -15.73 -0.19 7.00
N THR A 487 -14.98 0.70 6.34
CA THR A 487 -13.96 1.55 6.97
C THR A 487 -14.53 2.42 8.10
N GLU A 488 -15.61 3.15 7.81
CA GLU A 488 -16.23 4.08 8.76
C GLU A 488 -16.80 3.35 10.00
N PHE A 489 -17.24 2.10 9.84
CA PHE A 489 -17.67 1.27 10.96
C PHE A 489 -16.55 1.04 11.99
N VAL A 490 -15.31 0.86 11.55
CA VAL A 490 -14.16 0.72 12.47
C VAL A 490 -13.92 2.01 13.26
N GLU A 491 -14.06 3.16 12.60
CA GLU A 491 -13.91 4.47 13.25
C GLU A 491 -15.00 4.67 14.31
N ILE A 492 -16.25 4.31 14.00
CA ILE A 492 -17.38 4.33 14.95
C ILE A 492 -17.07 3.43 16.15
N CYS A 493 -16.70 2.16 15.93
CA CYS A 493 -16.39 1.25 17.03
C CYS A 493 -15.23 1.75 17.90
N ALA A 494 -14.26 2.45 17.33
CA ALA A 494 -13.12 3.00 18.07
C ALA A 494 -13.46 4.20 18.97
N GLU A 495 -14.62 4.84 18.78
CA GLU A 495 -15.09 5.94 19.64
C GLU A 495 -15.75 5.48 20.94
N PHE A 496 -16.14 4.20 21.03
CA PHE A 496 -16.90 3.67 22.15
C PHE A 496 -16.20 2.50 22.85
N ASP A 497 -16.21 2.57 24.18
CA ASP A 497 -15.85 1.46 25.05
C ASP A 497 -17.07 0.53 25.20
N ILE A 498 -16.85 -0.79 25.23
CA ILE A 498 -17.90 -1.76 25.57
C ILE A 498 -17.57 -2.48 26.87
N GLU A 499 -18.60 -2.84 27.63
CA GLU A 499 -18.42 -3.58 28.89
C GLU A 499 -18.41 -5.09 28.68
N GLU A 500 -17.84 -5.81 29.65
CA GLU A 500 -18.04 -7.25 29.80
C GLU A 500 -19.54 -7.61 29.71
N GLY A 501 -19.85 -8.57 28.84
CA GLY A 501 -21.22 -8.99 28.51
C GLY A 501 -21.93 -8.17 27.43
N GLN A 502 -21.40 -7.03 27.00
CA GLN A 502 -21.96 -6.24 25.90
C GLN A 502 -21.38 -6.62 24.53
N GLY A 503 -22.25 -6.71 23.53
CA GLY A 503 -21.92 -7.04 22.17
C GLY A 503 -21.34 -8.44 22.01
N VAL A 504 -20.90 -8.74 20.79
CA VAL A 504 -20.31 -10.06 20.49
C VAL A 504 -18.99 -10.22 21.25
N ALA A 505 -18.16 -9.17 21.27
CA ALA A 505 -16.85 -9.19 21.93
C ALA A 505 -16.93 -9.25 23.46
N GLY A 506 -17.79 -8.47 24.12
CA GLY A 506 -17.96 -8.53 25.57
C GLY A 506 -18.59 -9.84 26.05
N LYS A 507 -19.47 -10.46 25.25
CA LYS A 507 -19.96 -11.83 25.52
C LYS A 507 -18.85 -12.87 25.38
N ALA A 508 -18.01 -12.79 24.34
CA ALA A 508 -16.85 -13.68 24.17
C ALA A 508 -15.79 -13.52 25.27
N LEU A 509 -15.68 -12.35 25.91
CA LEU A 509 -14.79 -12.18 27.07
C LEU A 509 -15.16 -13.13 28.22
N LEU A 510 -16.46 -13.44 28.38
CA LEU A 510 -17.02 -14.33 29.40
C LEU A 510 -16.98 -15.81 28.99
N SER A 511 -17.33 -16.11 27.73
CA SER A 511 -17.51 -17.48 27.22
C SER A 511 -16.34 -18.02 26.41
N ASP A 512 -15.24 -17.27 26.32
CA ASP A 512 -14.09 -17.46 25.41
C ASP A 512 -14.43 -17.34 23.90
N ILE A 513 -15.59 -17.81 23.44
CA ILE A 513 -16.08 -17.66 22.06
C ILE A 513 -17.57 -17.30 22.09
N TYR A 514 -18.00 -16.41 21.21
CA TYR A 514 -19.42 -16.10 21.02
C TYR A 514 -19.74 -15.90 19.53
N PHE A 515 -20.73 -16.64 19.01
CA PHE A 515 -21.14 -16.59 17.61
C PHE A 515 -22.59 -16.09 17.49
N VAL A 516 -22.80 -15.10 16.62
CA VAL A 516 -24.09 -14.52 16.31
C VAL A 516 -24.36 -14.68 14.81
N PRO A 517 -25.37 -15.48 14.41
CA PRO A 517 -25.69 -15.69 13.01
C PRO A 517 -26.27 -14.44 12.35
N ASP A 518 -27.01 -13.64 13.10
CA ASP A 518 -27.60 -12.37 12.66
C ASP A 518 -27.56 -11.33 13.80
N VAL A 519 -26.75 -10.27 13.66
CA VAL A 519 -26.58 -9.22 14.67
C VAL A 519 -27.85 -8.38 14.87
N SER A 520 -28.78 -8.40 13.91
CA SER A 520 -30.07 -7.71 14.04
C SER A 520 -31.01 -8.39 15.04
N GLU A 521 -30.70 -9.62 15.46
CA GLU A 521 -31.42 -10.33 16.51
C GLU A 521 -31.00 -9.88 17.93
N LEU A 522 -29.91 -9.11 18.05
CA LEU A 522 -29.43 -8.60 19.33
C LEU A 522 -30.21 -7.35 19.76
N ASP A 523 -30.47 -7.21 21.07
CA ASP A 523 -31.04 -5.97 21.62
C ASP A 523 -30.03 -4.82 21.47
N PRO A 524 -30.43 -3.63 20.96
CA PRO A 524 -29.55 -2.46 20.92
C PRO A 524 -28.95 -2.05 22.27
N ALA A 525 -29.59 -2.41 23.40
CA ALA A 525 -29.03 -2.23 24.73
C ALA A 525 -27.86 -3.19 25.02
N ASP A 526 -27.89 -4.37 24.41
CA ASP A 526 -26.86 -5.39 24.56
C ASP A 526 -25.75 -5.23 23.53
N TYR A 527 -26.05 -4.84 22.29
CA TYR A 527 -25.07 -4.56 21.24
C TYR A 527 -25.23 -3.12 20.74
N PRO A 528 -24.35 -2.19 21.15
CA PRO A 528 -24.52 -0.77 20.85
C PRO A 528 -24.33 -0.41 19.36
N PHE A 529 -23.83 -1.34 18.54
CA PHE A 529 -23.52 -1.12 17.13
C PHE A 529 -24.47 -1.87 16.17
N VAL A 530 -25.64 -2.35 16.63
CA VAL A 530 -26.58 -3.14 15.81
C VAL A 530 -26.96 -2.40 14.52
N TYR A 531 -27.32 -1.12 14.65
CA TYR A 531 -27.84 -0.34 13.52
C TYR A 531 -26.74 -0.04 12.51
N GLU A 532 -25.58 0.39 13.01
CA GLU A 532 -24.40 0.70 12.21
C GLU A 532 -23.91 -0.56 11.49
N ALA A 533 -23.75 -1.68 12.20
CA ALA A 533 -23.33 -2.94 11.60
C ALA A 533 -24.27 -3.36 10.46
N TRP A 534 -25.57 -3.18 10.64
CA TRP A 534 -26.55 -3.49 9.60
C TRP A 534 -26.46 -2.56 8.39
N GLU A 535 -26.26 -1.25 8.61
CA GLU A 535 -26.07 -0.26 7.54
C GLU A 535 -24.85 -0.58 6.67
N PHE A 536 -23.76 -1.05 7.27
CA PHE A 536 -22.56 -1.51 6.57
C PHE A 536 -22.67 -2.95 6.02
N GLY A 537 -23.83 -3.59 6.10
CA GLY A 537 -24.05 -4.95 5.57
C GLY A 537 -23.35 -6.05 6.36
N LEU A 538 -22.97 -5.79 7.61
CA LEU A 538 -22.28 -6.70 8.51
C LEU A 538 -23.29 -7.49 9.36
N HIS A 539 -23.84 -8.56 8.80
CA HIS A 539 -24.99 -9.24 9.41
C HIS A 539 -24.61 -10.35 10.39
N GLY A 540 -23.52 -11.09 10.19
CA GLY A 540 -23.12 -12.19 11.09
C GLY A 540 -21.77 -11.91 11.70
N ALA A 541 -21.54 -12.34 12.94
CA ALA A 541 -20.29 -12.09 13.64
C ALA A 541 -19.88 -13.25 14.54
N VAL A 542 -18.57 -13.44 14.73
CA VAL A 542 -18.01 -14.32 15.76
C VAL A 542 -16.89 -13.60 16.49
N ALA A 543 -16.92 -13.60 17.82
CA ALA A 543 -15.84 -13.09 18.65
C ALA A 543 -15.11 -14.24 19.34
N ILE A 544 -13.78 -14.18 19.34
CA ILE A 544 -12.88 -15.23 19.82
C ILE A 544 -11.84 -14.61 20.74
N LYS A 545 -11.78 -15.07 21.98
CA LYS A 545 -10.79 -14.65 22.97
C LYS A 545 -9.43 -15.30 22.68
N LEU A 546 -8.40 -14.47 22.67
CA LEU A 546 -6.99 -14.84 22.62
C LEU A 546 -6.31 -14.48 23.94
N ARG A 547 -5.46 -15.40 24.41
CA ARG A 547 -4.53 -15.15 25.52
C ARG A 547 -3.11 -15.27 25.02
N SER A 548 -2.26 -14.30 25.34
CA SER A 548 -0.84 -14.41 25.00
C SER A 548 -0.20 -15.58 25.75
N THR A 549 0.73 -16.29 25.09
CA THR A 549 1.57 -17.30 25.74
C THR A 549 2.60 -16.68 26.68
N CYS A 550 2.96 -15.41 26.43
CA CYS A 550 3.72 -14.58 27.34
C CYS A 550 2.76 -13.95 28.35
N ARG A 551 3.17 -13.75 29.60
CA ARG A 551 2.28 -13.26 30.69
C ARG A 551 1.82 -11.80 30.49
N SER A 552 0.99 -11.55 29.48
CA SER A 552 0.20 -10.32 29.36
C SER A 552 -0.96 -10.39 30.34
N SER A 553 -1.21 -9.28 31.04
CA SER A 553 -2.41 -9.12 31.87
C SER A 553 -3.64 -8.71 31.05
N MET A 554 -3.49 -8.52 29.73
CA MET A 554 -4.57 -8.10 28.85
C MET A 554 -5.20 -9.29 28.12
N ASP A 555 -6.52 -9.27 28.03
CA ASP A 555 -7.31 -10.13 27.17
C ASP A 555 -7.48 -9.46 25.79
N TYR A 556 -7.32 -10.23 24.73
CA TYR A 556 -7.56 -9.81 23.34
C TYR A 556 -8.77 -10.56 22.80
N ILE A 557 -9.69 -9.87 22.14
CA ILE A 557 -10.88 -10.48 21.54
C ILE A 557 -10.90 -10.11 20.07
N LEU A 558 -10.85 -11.12 19.20
CA LEU A 558 -10.95 -10.95 17.76
C LEU A 558 -12.40 -11.14 17.33
N GLU A 559 -13.03 -10.08 16.84
CA GLU A 559 -14.39 -10.10 16.30
C GLU A 559 -14.35 -10.10 14.78
N PHE A 560 -14.77 -11.21 14.17
CA PHE A 560 -14.84 -11.40 12.73
C PHE A 560 -16.28 -11.23 12.24
N PHE A 561 -16.48 -10.37 11.26
CA PHE A 561 -17.75 -10.26 10.55
C PHE A 561 -17.79 -11.24 9.38
N LEU A 562 -18.94 -11.87 9.16
CA LEU A 562 -19.13 -12.92 8.17
C LEU A 562 -19.70 -12.35 6.85
N PRO A 563 -19.43 -12.98 5.70
CA PRO A 563 -19.89 -12.49 4.41
C PRO A 563 -21.42 -12.41 4.32
N SER A 564 -21.96 -11.25 3.91
CA SER A 564 -23.40 -10.98 3.82
C SER A 564 -24.15 -11.88 2.84
N LYS A 565 -23.46 -12.42 1.83
CA LYS A 565 -24.03 -13.34 0.83
C LYS A 565 -24.38 -14.72 1.43
N MET A 566 -23.84 -15.08 2.59
CA MET A 566 -24.06 -16.37 3.25
C MET A 566 -25.37 -16.33 4.05
N ARG A 567 -26.36 -17.13 3.64
CA ARG A 567 -27.71 -17.10 4.24
C ARG A 567 -27.96 -18.21 5.25
N GLU A 568 -27.41 -19.40 5.01
CA GLU A 568 -27.68 -20.55 5.87
C GLU A 568 -26.80 -20.52 7.13
N ILE A 569 -27.41 -20.75 8.29
CA ILE A 569 -26.71 -20.79 9.58
C ILE A 569 -25.66 -21.91 9.59
N SER A 570 -25.94 -23.05 8.96
CA SER A 570 -25.02 -24.18 8.80
C SER A 570 -23.74 -23.80 8.04
N GLU A 571 -23.88 -23.00 6.98
CA GLU A 571 -22.72 -22.49 6.21
C GLU A 571 -21.89 -21.52 7.05
N LYS A 572 -22.54 -20.61 7.79
CA LYS A 572 -21.88 -19.67 8.72
C LYS A 572 -21.10 -20.42 9.79
N GLN A 573 -21.70 -21.45 10.40
CA GLN A 573 -21.05 -22.30 11.39
C GLN A 573 -19.84 -23.04 10.83
N LEU A 574 -19.95 -23.59 9.60
CA LEU A 574 -18.82 -24.24 8.95
C LEU A 574 -17.67 -23.25 8.70
N LEU A 575 -17.99 -22.00 8.34
CA LEU A 575 -17.00 -20.93 8.18
C LEU A 575 -16.31 -20.59 9.51
N VAL A 576 -17.06 -20.46 10.60
CA VAL A 576 -16.51 -20.24 11.95
C VAL A 576 -15.52 -21.35 12.33
N ASN A 577 -15.85 -22.62 12.05
CA ASN A 577 -14.94 -23.75 12.29
C ASN A 577 -13.64 -23.67 11.47
N LYS A 578 -13.73 -23.18 10.23
CA LYS A 578 -12.55 -22.94 9.39
C LYS A 578 -11.69 -21.79 9.93
N ILE A 579 -12.31 -20.68 10.37
CA ILE A 579 -11.63 -19.56 11.03
C ILE A 579 -10.87 -20.05 12.27
N LEU A 580 -11.54 -20.80 13.15
CA LEU A 580 -10.93 -21.38 14.36
C LEU A 580 -9.72 -22.26 14.01
N SER A 581 -9.86 -23.11 12.99
CA SER A 581 -8.76 -23.96 12.50
C SER A 581 -7.59 -23.17 11.93
N ALA A 582 -7.84 -22.03 11.28
CA ALA A 582 -6.80 -21.15 10.75
C ALA A 582 -6.11 -20.35 11.86
N LEU A 583 -6.85 -19.87 12.85
CA LEU A 583 -6.29 -19.24 14.04
C LEU A 583 -5.40 -20.22 14.80
N GLN A 584 -5.86 -21.47 15.03
CA GLN A 584 -5.01 -22.50 15.63
C GLN A 584 -3.70 -22.75 14.90
N LYS A 585 -3.66 -22.58 13.57
CA LYS A 585 -2.44 -22.74 12.77
C LYS A 585 -1.55 -21.51 12.84
N SER A 586 -2.14 -20.32 12.81
CA SER A 586 -1.43 -19.04 12.75
C SER A 586 -0.92 -18.60 14.13
N CYS A 587 -1.65 -18.95 15.20
CA CYS A 587 -1.38 -18.56 16.58
C CYS A 587 -0.38 -19.46 17.34
N ARG A 588 0.03 -20.61 16.77
CA ARG A 588 0.65 -21.76 17.48
C ARG A 588 1.76 -21.42 18.47
N ASN A 589 2.53 -20.35 18.22
CA ASN A 589 3.72 -20.03 18.99
C ASN A 589 3.50 -18.89 20.00
N SER A 590 2.57 -17.97 19.73
CA SER A 590 2.45 -16.70 20.46
C SER A 590 1.10 -16.53 21.18
N TRP A 591 0.08 -17.26 20.75
CA TRP A 591 -1.30 -17.07 21.20
C TRP A 591 -2.01 -18.39 21.48
N ILE A 592 -2.73 -18.41 22.60
CA ILE A 592 -3.68 -19.47 22.95
C ILE A 592 -5.07 -19.01 22.48
N VAL A 593 -5.68 -19.77 21.57
CA VAL A 593 -7.06 -19.56 21.16
C VAL A 593 -7.98 -20.23 22.19
N CYS A 594 -8.75 -19.43 22.93
CA CYS A 594 -9.58 -19.93 24.03
C CYS A 594 -10.88 -20.59 23.52
N GLY A 595 -11.54 -21.38 24.37
CA GLY A 595 -12.84 -22.01 24.04
C GLY A 595 -12.78 -23.31 23.24
N MET A 596 -11.59 -23.92 23.06
CA MET A 596 -11.41 -25.13 22.23
C MET A 596 -11.46 -26.47 22.98
N ASP A 597 -11.58 -26.45 24.31
CA ASP A 597 -11.85 -27.66 25.12
C ASP A 597 -13.34 -28.08 25.08
N LEU A 598 -14.19 -27.24 24.48
CA LEU A 598 -15.58 -27.55 24.15
C LEU A 598 -15.58 -28.38 22.86
N ASN A 599 -16.28 -29.52 22.82
CA ASN A 599 -16.44 -30.22 21.54
C ASN A 599 -17.03 -29.23 20.53
N VAL A 600 -16.64 -29.33 19.26
CA VAL A 600 -17.14 -28.47 18.16
C VAL A 600 -18.68 -28.46 18.07
N VAL A 601 -19.35 -29.42 18.71
CA VAL A 601 -20.82 -29.54 18.85
C VAL A 601 -21.37 -28.77 20.08
N ASP A 602 -20.58 -28.57 21.13
CA ASP A 602 -21.00 -27.93 22.39
C ASP A 602 -21.05 -26.39 22.28
N VAL A 603 -20.22 -25.75 21.43
CA VAL A 603 -20.32 -24.32 21.09
C VAL A 603 -21.72 -23.96 20.55
N VAL A 604 -22.42 -24.94 19.98
CA VAL A 604 -23.74 -24.79 19.36
C VAL A 604 -24.90 -24.99 20.35
N SER A 605 -24.64 -25.61 21.51
CA SER A 605 -25.70 -26.03 22.44
C SER A 605 -26.09 -24.93 23.44
N GLU A 606 -25.12 -24.16 23.94
CA GLU A 606 -25.38 -23.14 24.97
C GLU A 606 -26.07 -21.88 24.44
N VAL A 607 -25.85 -21.52 23.16
CA VAL A 607 -26.46 -20.33 22.55
C VAL A 607 -27.98 -20.47 22.38
N THR A 608 -28.49 -21.70 22.19
CA THR A 608 -29.95 -21.91 22.03
C THR A 608 -30.70 -22.02 23.35
N ALA A 609 -30.01 -22.28 24.46
CA ALA A 609 -30.65 -22.57 25.75
C ALA A 609 -30.78 -21.35 26.68
N ALA A 610 -29.94 -20.32 26.51
CA ALA A 610 -29.82 -19.24 27.50
C ALA A 610 -30.78 -18.05 27.30
N GLU A 611 -31.39 -17.85 26.12
CA GLU A 611 -32.20 -16.65 25.84
C GLU A 611 -33.71 -16.95 25.60
N MET A 612 -34.18 -18.18 25.83
CA MET A 612 -35.56 -18.56 25.53
C MET A 612 -36.51 -18.57 26.75
N SER A 613 -36.29 -17.71 27.76
CA SER A 613 -37.14 -17.72 28.97
C SER A 613 -37.97 -16.48 29.27
N ASP A 614 -37.97 -15.41 28.45
CA ASP A 614 -38.94 -14.32 28.65
C ASP A 614 -39.24 -13.55 27.34
N ILE A 615 -40.15 -14.08 26.51
CA ILE A 615 -40.82 -13.30 25.47
C ILE A 615 -42.31 -13.21 25.82
N THR A 616 -42.72 -12.06 26.33
CA THR A 616 -44.13 -11.66 26.38
C THR A 616 -44.53 -11.16 24.99
N LEU A 617 -45.37 -11.94 24.31
CA LEU A 617 -45.97 -11.61 23.01
C LEU A 617 -46.73 -10.27 23.04
N MET A 618 -46.41 -9.39 22.08
CA MET A 618 -47.29 -8.28 21.67
C MET A 618 -47.65 -8.42 20.18
N PRO A 619 -48.82 -7.89 19.77
CA PRO A 619 -49.57 -8.48 18.67
C PRO A 619 -49.17 -7.95 17.28
N ASN A 620 -49.29 -8.86 16.32
CA ASN A 620 -49.33 -8.62 14.90
C ASN A 620 -50.23 -7.42 14.53
N SER A 621 -49.65 -6.42 13.88
CA SER A 621 -50.39 -5.53 12.97
C SER A 621 -49.69 -5.49 11.63
N GLY A 622 -50.18 -6.34 10.72
CA GLY A 622 -49.81 -6.27 9.32
C GLY A 622 -50.31 -4.97 8.69
N ASN A 623 -49.48 -4.43 7.79
CA ASN A 623 -49.92 -3.83 6.54
C ASN A 623 -48.68 -3.57 5.68
N SER A 624 -48.45 -4.44 4.71
CA SER A 624 -47.64 -4.13 3.53
C SER A 624 -48.39 -3.11 2.67
N PRO A 625 -47.77 -2.05 2.15
CA PRO A 625 -48.23 -1.41 0.93
C PRO A 625 -47.55 -2.06 -0.26
N SER A 626 -48.39 -2.60 -1.13
CA SER A 626 -48.10 -3.19 -2.42
C SER A 626 -47.34 -2.23 -3.34
N ALA A 627 -46.37 -2.80 -4.05
CA ALA A 627 -45.65 -2.16 -5.14
C ALA A 627 -46.61 -1.69 -6.26
N SER A 628 -46.54 -0.41 -6.60
CA SER A 628 -47.01 0.13 -7.86
C SER A 628 -45.82 0.24 -8.81
N ASN A 629 -45.81 -0.59 -9.85
CA ASN A 629 -44.95 -0.47 -11.02
C ASN A 629 -45.19 0.88 -11.72
N ALA A 630 -44.12 1.66 -11.93
CA ALA A 630 -44.05 2.65 -12.99
C ALA A 630 -42.60 2.82 -13.46
N ASP A 631 -42.43 2.50 -14.75
CA ASP A 631 -41.40 2.88 -15.71
C ASP A 631 -39.92 2.56 -15.47
N GLY A 632 -39.41 1.79 -16.43
CA GLY A 632 -38.02 1.44 -16.57
C GLY A 632 -37.16 2.64 -16.88
N SER A 633 -36.11 2.81 -16.08
CA SER A 633 -34.93 3.57 -16.43
C SER A 633 -33.80 2.59 -16.71
N ASN A 634 -33.42 2.57 -17.98
CA ASN A 634 -32.26 1.93 -18.56
C ASN A 634 -30.98 2.35 -17.81
N PRO A 635 -30.12 1.45 -17.30
CA PRO A 635 -28.93 1.84 -16.54
C PRO A 635 -27.76 2.35 -17.39
N ASN A 636 -28.00 2.72 -18.65
CA ASN A 636 -26.97 3.17 -19.59
C ASN A 636 -26.74 4.70 -19.60
N ASN A 637 -26.93 5.40 -18.48
CA ASN A 637 -26.69 6.84 -18.44
C ASN A 637 -25.96 7.31 -17.18
N ILE A 638 -24.78 7.91 -17.44
CA ILE A 638 -24.07 8.95 -16.68
C ILE A 638 -23.19 8.39 -15.54
N MET A 639 -21.87 8.62 -15.47
CA MET A 639 -21.04 9.74 -15.93
C MET A 639 -19.76 9.23 -16.61
N GLY A 640 -19.66 9.41 -17.93
CA GLY A 640 -18.42 9.17 -18.66
C GLY A 640 -17.43 10.29 -18.36
N TRP A 641 -16.24 9.94 -17.88
CA TRP A 641 -15.06 10.82 -17.91
C TRP A 641 -14.64 11.03 -19.37
N ASN A 642 -15.40 11.84 -20.10
CA ASN A 642 -15.04 12.32 -21.43
C ASN A 642 -14.01 13.44 -21.26
N MET A 643 -12.72 13.09 -21.33
CA MET A 643 -11.67 14.09 -21.55
C MET A 643 -11.81 14.63 -22.99
N LEU A 644 -12.14 15.91 -23.10
CA LEU A 644 -12.16 16.65 -24.36
C LEU A 644 -10.75 16.74 -24.95
N SER A 645 -10.69 16.65 -26.29
CA SER A 645 -9.52 16.79 -27.16
C SER A 645 -8.64 18.01 -26.85
N PRO A 646 -7.33 17.97 -27.16
CA PRO A 646 -6.46 19.14 -26.98
C PRO A 646 -6.79 20.18 -28.05
N VAL A 647 -7.22 21.37 -27.61
CA VAL A 647 -7.12 22.60 -28.39
C VAL A 647 -6.39 23.60 -27.51
N GLY A 648 -5.21 24.01 -27.94
CA GLY A 648 -4.39 25.00 -27.24
C GLY A 648 -2.97 25.02 -27.81
N ASP A 649 -2.74 25.99 -28.70
CA ASP A 649 -1.57 26.23 -29.53
C ASP A 649 -0.19 25.91 -28.92
N LEU A 650 0.61 25.17 -29.70
CA LEU A 650 2.05 25.03 -29.53
C LEU A 650 2.71 26.40 -29.70
N VAL A 651 3.29 26.93 -28.62
CA VAL A 651 4.25 28.04 -28.72
C VAL A 651 5.65 27.42 -28.74
N GLU A 652 6.25 27.31 -29.93
CA GLU A 652 7.69 27.09 -30.07
C GLU A 652 8.43 28.32 -29.56
N ILE A 653 9.23 28.17 -28.51
CA ILE A 653 10.23 29.18 -28.12
C ILE A 653 11.59 28.54 -28.35
N TYR A 654 12.33 29.07 -29.34
CA TYR A 654 13.72 28.74 -29.58
C TYR A 654 14.59 29.30 -28.44
N GLU A 655 15.37 28.44 -27.78
CA GLU A 655 16.47 28.87 -26.91
C GLU A 655 17.59 29.44 -27.80
N THR A 656 17.96 30.70 -27.58
CA THR A 656 19.23 31.25 -28.09
C THR A 656 20.35 30.92 -27.10
N ASP A 657 21.30 30.13 -27.57
CA ASP A 657 22.63 29.97 -26.97
C ASP A 657 23.32 31.34 -26.82
N GLU A 658 23.77 31.68 -25.60
CA GLU A 658 24.83 32.66 -25.43
C GLU A 658 25.97 32.09 -24.58
N LYS A 659 27.11 31.91 -25.27
CA LYS A 659 28.44 31.79 -24.71
C LYS A 659 29.10 33.18 -24.63
N GLU A 660 29.80 33.36 -23.51
CA GLU A 660 31.08 34.09 -23.36
C GLU A 660 31.15 35.63 -23.16
N THR A 661 31.89 35.96 -22.08
CA THR A 661 32.90 37.04 -21.92
C THR A 661 32.51 38.45 -21.46
N GLY A 662 33.08 38.84 -20.30
CA GLY A 662 34.10 39.91 -20.25
C GLY A 662 33.69 41.38 -20.10
N GLU A 663 34.07 41.96 -18.94
CA GLU A 663 34.51 43.36 -18.68
C GLU A 663 33.51 44.54 -18.57
N SER A 664 33.41 45.02 -17.32
CA SER A 664 33.67 46.40 -16.85
C SER A 664 33.15 47.64 -17.61
N LYS A 665 32.27 48.42 -16.96
CA LYS A 665 32.57 49.80 -16.50
C LYS A 665 31.45 50.43 -15.65
N ALA A 666 31.90 51.13 -14.60
CA ALA A 666 31.14 51.93 -13.65
C ALA A 666 30.48 53.17 -14.26
N ILE A 667 29.53 53.80 -13.54
CA ILE A 667 29.53 55.24 -13.18
C ILE A 667 28.42 55.59 -12.16
N LEU A 668 28.88 56.11 -11.01
CA LEU A 668 28.33 57.07 -10.03
C LEU A 668 26.90 56.97 -9.44
N GLY A 669 26.84 56.92 -8.10
CA GLY A 669 25.69 57.34 -7.25
C GLY A 669 25.55 58.87 -7.13
N PRO A 670 24.95 59.47 -6.06
CA PRO A 670 24.58 58.87 -4.76
C PRO A 670 23.22 59.30 -4.15
N ALA A 671 22.86 58.60 -3.06
CA ALA A 671 22.27 59.03 -1.78
C ALA A 671 21.09 60.04 -1.71
N SER A 672 20.03 59.66 -0.97
CA SER A 672 19.73 60.27 0.35
C SER A 672 18.65 59.50 1.13
N ASN A 673 18.95 59.27 2.42
CA ASN A 673 18.04 58.82 3.48
C ASN A 673 17.07 59.94 3.87
N ALA A 674 15.86 59.58 4.34
CA ALA A 674 15.27 60.17 5.54
C ALA A 674 14.05 59.36 6.02
N ASP A 675 14.17 58.86 7.25
CA ASP A 675 13.10 58.39 8.13
C ASP A 675 11.99 59.44 8.34
N LYS A 676 10.76 58.99 8.63
CA LYS A 676 10.04 59.36 9.86
C LYS A 676 8.64 58.73 10.01
N GLU A 677 8.52 58.08 11.17
CA GLU A 677 7.44 58.17 12.18
C GLU A 677 6.00 57.67 11.93
N MET A 678 5.67 56.72 12.83
CA MET A 678 4.37 56.33 13.38
C MET A 678 3.33 57.45 13.54
N VAL A 679 2.06 57.10 13.26
CA VAL A 679 0.90 57.53 14.07
C VAL A 679 -0.09 56.36 14.19
N ASN A 680 -0.35 55.97 15.44
CA ASN A 680 -1.48 55.15 15.90
C ASN A 680 -2.81 55.91 15.71
N LEU A 681 -3.90 55.20 15.38
CA LEU A 681 -5.22 55.45 15.97
C LEU A 681 -6.17 54.27 15.75
N SER A 682 -6.52 53.65 16.87
CA SER A 682 -7.62 52.72 17.10
C SER A 682 -8.99 53.38 16.87
N ILE A 683 -10.04 52.57 16.62
CA ILE A 683 -11.26 52.45 17.48
C ILE A 683 -12.43 51.77 16.72
N ASN A 684 -12.88 50.65 17.33
CA ASN A 684 -14.23 50.07 17.48
C ASN A 684 -15.13 49.83 16.25
N LYS A 685 -15.75 48.66 16.09
CA LYS A 685 -16.51 47.91 17.11
C LYS A 685 -16.62 46.43 16.77
#